data_AF-A0A1M5K7N0-F1
#
_entry.id   AF-A0A1M5K7N0-F1
#
_cell.length_a   1.000
_cell.length_b   1.000
_cell.length_c   1.000
_cell.angle_alpha   90.00
_cell.angle_beta   90.00
_cell.angle_gamma   90.00
#
_symmetry.space_group_name_H-M   'P 1'
#
loop_
_entity.id
_entity.type
_entity.pdbx_description
1 polymer ?
#
loop_
_entity_poly.entity_id
_entity_poly.type
_entity_poly.pdbx_seq_one_letter_code
_entity_poly.pdbx_strand_id
1 'polypeptide(L)'
;MQKSCLGLIPGAVLSAALGVHTYAVSGDAYTWPGYRSDLDYDTKSNLGDIQPPTKFNNNCSGVTGKKAGKWWAFYWGKDRDSRITDVTIDSILKKYDTDFEYLYNEMGWAPDAQAQEGQYSAVYYYGSGTCAGGAKDDTTGGWQTWVAGYTAVAASFYPLYSFNTSCPYRDRVAQMDAMIHEGIHSMTNGYPGAKDAHWFQEAGNTWIQQDMFSHRDGVYSGMGFLNAATVIAPFMPIECYSGWLIDGTFGGPGGGADDGGVTGKNQRYLLGGSQYSNIFPTFIGTWIGTGAVRWIYGNAYGKTKYLLETYGLEKGLGDAGVRRLITEFRARLAMLDMKKWSGEIKNLLNQHFGSDTYWEQDMWDNNRKSYTWTMTPYQTVTESNGYLVPNQETTPGWSGSNVVPLKVQNGAKEVTVSFYPNGANSNNKNMNFLLCYRATDGTPVYSEPITGEGSATLRLDKTPSSTNGAQMVFAVIVNTDYQYTGNTGIRKLHYDYKLKLETGVSGAGAANIKYYNDFKLDYKWPEIGETPVASSSSVASSSSVAPASSSSVVASSSSEKIVLDGATTYSISVTLPIDDNYATVAAKFDVNEIAQKLGLTAATLSQATFFAQESDGNMVTNSTATAPGHWFSKDGKVVEWGESAYVFSEADLSKGTLAVGHYPNSVKDGEKYSFTQGLSYNGKSVLFKVNVTITNEKGSGDATTALMYGLEGLSNHVDLALRRGQIEVRYTLPLRDNVKISLFTGFGALIAQEMVGVQNAGAHTHSFDLSQMPAGSYIVKVTTGSYREAKSINIFR
;
A
#
# COMPACT_ATOMS: atom_id res chain seq x y z
N MET A 1 83.06 -11.86 9.35
CA MET A 1 82.48 -12.43 8.12
C MET A 1 80.99 -12.13 8.11
N GLN A 2 80.49 -11.74 6.94
CA GLN A 2 79.10 -11.60 6.49
C GLN A 2 78.18 -10.50 7.05
N LYS A 3 77.57 -9.82 6.06
CA LYS A 3 76.73 -8.62 6.04
C LYS A 3 75.38 -8.78 6.73
N SER A 4 74.83 -7.68 7.26
CA SER A 4 73.47 -7.21 6.94
C SER A 4 73.22 -5.81 7.51
N CYS A 5 72.69 -4.94 6.65
CA CYS A 5 72.24 -3.57 6.95
C CYS A 5 70.94 -3.53 7.78
N LEU A 6 70.66 -2.33 8.32
CA LEU A 6 69.39 -1.64 8.61
C LEU A 6 69.57 -0.88 9.94
N GLY A 7 69.45 0.44 10.04
CA GLY A 7 68.57 1.34 9.31
C GLY A 7 67.79 2.12 10.39
N LEU A 8 68.41 3.21 10.88
CA LEU A 8 67.84 4.12 11.89
C LEU A 8 66.79 5.03 11.24
N ILE A 9 65.61 5.04 11.85
CA ILE A 9 64.45 5.92 11.59
C ILE A 9 64.84 7.37 11.96
N PRO A 10 64.51 8.37 11.12
CA PRO A 10 63.41 9.25 11.50
C PRO A 10 62.55 9.80 10.34
N GLY A 11 61.25 9.88 10.59
CA GLY A 11 60.36 10.89 10.01
C GLY A 11 59.61 10.50 8.73
N ALA A 12 58.31 10.19 8.85
CA ALA A 12 57.37 10.33 7.74
C ALA A 12 55.94 10.59 8.25
N VAL A 13 55.55 11.85 8.12
CA VAL A 13 54.26 12.39 7.67
C VAL A 13 52.97 11.67 8.12
N LEU A 14 52.24 12.37 8.98
CA LEU A 14 50.83 12.14 9.28
C LEU A 14 49.99 12.46 8.03
N SER A 15 49.55 11.45 7.29
CA SER A 15 48.51 11.58 6.25
C SER A 15 47.20 11.04 6.81
N ALA A 16 46.34 11.94 7.27
CA ALA A 16 44.98 11.59 7.68
C ALA A 16 44.18 11.15 6.45
N ALA A 17 43.88 9.85 6.35
CA ALA A 17 42.86 9.34 5.44
C ALA A 17 41.49 9.55 6.09
N LEU A 18 40.88 10.69 5.79
CA LEU A 18 39.46 10.95 6.07
C LEU A 18 38.62 9.90 5.32
N GLY A 19 37.96 9.03 6.08
CA GLY A 19 36.93 8.14 5.53
C GLY A 19 35.76 8.97 5.01
N VAL A 20 35.57 8.96 3.70
CA VAL A 20 34.45 9.64 3.04
C VAL A 20 33.18 8.87 3.39
N HIS A 21 32.35 9.43 4.27
CA HIS A 21 30.95 9.04 4.35
C HIS A 21 30.28 9.49 3.05
N THR A 22 29.82 8.54 2.23
CA THR A 22 28.99 8.86 1.08
C THR A 22 27.59 9.18 1.59
N TYR A 23 27.35 10.47 1.82
CA TYR A 23 26.00 11.02 1.94
C TYR A 23 25.24 10.76 0.63
N ALA A 24 23.91 10.56 0.69
CA ALA A 24 23.07 10.61 -0.51
C ALA A 24 23.37 11.93 -1.24
N VAL A 25 23.68 11.85 -2.53
CA VAL A 25 24.07 13.03 -3.29
C VAL A 25 22.78 13.78 -3.66
N SER A 26 22.83 15.12 -3.62
CA SER A 26 21.69 15.95 -4.02
C SER A 26 21.13 15.49 -5.37
N GLY A 27 19.83 15.20 -5.40
CA GLY A 27 19.11 14.78 -6.60
C GLY A 27 19.08 13.29 -6.89
N ASP A 28 19.58 12.42 -6.02
CA ASP A 28 19.37 10.98 -6.15
C ASP A 28 17.88 10.62 -6.19
N ALA A 29 17.54 9.52 -6.88
CA ALA A 29 16.16 9.08 -7.02
C ALA A 29 15.55 8.71 -5.66
N TYR A 30 14.43 9.32 -5.32
CA TYR A 30 13.71 9.08 -4.09
C TYR A 30 12.95 7.76 -4.13
N THR A 31 13.05 7.03 -3.02
CA THR A 31 12.32 5.79 -2.79
C THR A 31 11.26 6.04 -1.74
N TRP A 32 10.00 5.81 -2.11
CA TRP A 32 8.89 5.89 -1.18
C TRP A 32 9.04 4.86 -0.05
N PRO A 33 8.94 5.26 1.22
CA PRO A 33 9.00 4.31 2.33
C PRO A 33 7.79 3.36 2.30
N GLY A 34 7.89 2.19 2.93
CA GLY A 34 6.74 1.31 3.12
C GLY A 34 5.62 1.98 3.94
N TYR A 35 4.41 1.42 3.85
CA TYR A 35 3.34 1.71 4.82
C TYR A 35 3.32 0.65 5.91
N ARG A 36 2.79 0.99 7.09
CA ARG A 36 2.64 0.06 8.22
C ARG A 36 1.63 -1.04 7.87
N SER A 37 1.93 -2.29 8.26
CA SER A 37 1.14 -3.48 7.89
C SER A 37 -0.20 -3.60 8.61
N ASP A 38 -0.39 -2.97 9.76
CA ASP A 38 -1.65 -3.00 10.53
C ASP A 38 -2.75 -2.09 9.97
N LEU A 39 -2.50 -1.42 8.84
CA LEU A 39 -3.56 -0.88 8.00
C LEU A 39 -4.20 -1.95 7.12
N ASP A 40 -3.57 -3.10 6.89
CA ASP A 40 -4.16 -4.23 6.16
C ASP A 40 -5.17 -4.98 7.04
N TYR A 41 -6.33 -4.35 7.23
CA TYR A 41 -7.38 -4.76 8.15
C TYR A 41 -8.20 -5.93 7.62
N ASP A 42 -8.28 -7.00 8.40
CA ASP A 42 -9.23 -8.09 8.21
C ASP A 42 -10.42 -7.96 9.16
N THR A 43 -11.62 -7.91 8.60
CA THR A 43 -12.86 -7.76 9.36
C THR A 43 -13.18 -8.99 10.21
N LYS A 44 -12.75 -10.19 9.78
CA LYS A 44 -12.94 -11.44 10.52
C LYS A 44 -12.19 -11.45 11.84
N SER A 45 -11.04 -10.78 11.91
CA SER A 45 -10.27 -10.66 13.15
C SER A 45 -11.06 -9.95 14.27
N ASN A 46 -12.04 -9.11 13.91
CA ASN A 46 -12.83 -8.32 14.85
C ASN A 46 -14.24 -8.88 15.09
N LEU A 47 -14.88 -9.44 14.06
CA LEU A 47 -16.25 -9.95 14.15
C LEU A 47 -16.32 -11.47 14.38
N GLY A 48 -15.20 -12.18 14.20
CA GLY A 48 -15.15 -13.63 14.17
C GLY A 48 -15.73 -14.21 12.87
N ASP A 49 -15.73 -15.53 12.78
CA ASP A 49 -16.32 -16.24 11.65
C ASP A 49 -17.86 -16.21 11.73
N ILE A 50 -18.46 -15.48 10.80
CA ILE A 50 -19.90 -15.44 10.59
C ILE A 50 -20.31 -16.63 9.72
N GLN A 51 -21.32 -17.36 10.18
CA GLN A 51 -21.89 -18.49 9.45
C GLN A 51 -23.01 -18.03 8.52
N PRO A 52 -23.27 -18.73 7.39
CA PRO A 52 -24.40 -18.45 6.54
C PRO A 52 -25.73 -18.39 7.32
N PRO A 53 -26.58 -17.39 7.05
CA PRO A 53 -27.88 -17.24 7.70
C PRO A 53 -28.80 -18.45 7.50
N THR A 54 -29.73 -18.62 8.45
CA THR A 54 -30.73 -19.70 8.40
C THR A 54 -32.17 -19.19 8.52
N LYS A 55 -32.35 -17.88 8.70
CA LYS A 55 -33.65 -17.28 9.02
C LYS A 55 -34.05 -16.24 7.98
N PHE A 56 -35.32 -16.27 7.57
CA PHE A 56 -35.92 -15.17 6.82
C PHE A 56 -36.31 -14.03 7.77
N ASN A 57 -36.15 -12.79 7.32
CA ASN A 57 -36.79 -11.65 7.95
C ASN A 57 -38.26 -11.59 7.50
N ASN A 58 -39.19 -11.59 8.46
CA ASN A 58 -40.63 -11.61 8.18
C ASN A 58 -41.32 -10.27 8.53
N ASN A 59 -40.55 -9.22 8.81
CA ASN A 59 -41.09 -7.93 9.25
C ASN A 59 -41.59 -7.07 8.08
N CYS A 60 -41.40 -7.52 6.83
CA CYS A 60 -41.96 -6.84 5.66
C CYS A 60 -43.39 -7.30 5.36
N SER A 61 -44.37 -6.40 5.53
CA SER A 61 -45.75 -6.67 5.15
C SER A 61 -45.91 -6.85 3.63
N GLY A 62 -46.95 -7.56 3.21
CA GLY A 62 -47.28 -7.73 1.78
C GLY A 62 -46.41 -8.75 1.03
N VAL A 63 -45.41 -9.35 1.70
CA VAL A 63 -44.65 -10.49 1.15
C VAL A 63 -45.56 -11.70 1.04
N THR A 64 -45.76 -12.18 -0.19
CA THR A 64 -46.53 -13.40 -0.48
C THR A 64 -45.65 -14.56 -0.91
N GLY A 65 -44.37 -14.30 -1.23
CA GLY A 65 -43.39 -15.34 -1.46
C GLY A 65 -41.97 -14.86 -1.20
N LYS A 66 -41.11 -15.82 -0.89
CA LYS A 66 -39.70 -15.61 -0.57
C LYS A 66 -38.89 -16.84 -0.96
N LYS A 67 -37.63 -16.65 -1.34
CA LYS A 67 -36.68 -17.72 -1.65
C LYS A 67 -35.30 -17.32 -1.14
N ALA A 68 -34.56 -18.25 -0.54
CA ALA A 68 -33.22 -18.01 -0.05
C ALA A 68 -32.18 -18.75 -0.90
N GLY A 69 -31.05 -18.09 -1.10
CA GLY A 69 -29.79 -18.72 -1.44
C GLY A 69 -29.03 -19.08 -0.15
N LYS A 70 -27.72 -18.95 -0.19
CA LYS A 70 -26.82 -19.21 0.94
C LYS A 70 -26.75 -18.03 1.90
N TRP A 71 -26.55 -16.82 1.38
CA TRP A 71 -26.41 -15.59 2.16
C TRP A 71 -27.60 -14.65 1.97
N TRP A 72 -28.18 -14.65 0.78
CA TRP A 72 -29.24 -13.71 0.40
C TRP A 72 -30.61 -14.37 0.27
N ALA A 73 -31.67 -13.57 0.42
CA ALA A 73 -33.05 -13.95 0.15
C ALA A 73 -33.74 -12.91 -0.74
N PHE A 74 -34.58 -13.41 -1.64
CA PHE A 74 -35.41 -12.64 -2.54
C PHE A 74 -36.86 -12.65 -2.06
N TYR A 75 -37.48 -11.48 -1.94
CA TYR A 75 -38.84 -11.29 -1.43
C TYR A 75 -39.73 -10.63 -2.49
N TRP A 76 -40.96 -11.14 -2.65
CA TRP A 76 -41.95 -10.56 -3.56
C TRP A 76 -43.36 -10.57 -2.96
N GLY A 77 -44.19 -9.67 -3.46
CA GLY A 77 -45.61 -9.57 -3.10
C GLY A 77 -46.54 -10.13 -4.16
N LYS A 78 -47.84 -9.91 -3.97
CA LYS A 78 -48.92 -10.47 -4.80
C LYS A 78 -48.84 -10.06 -6.28
N ASP A 79 -48.14 -8.97 -6.59
CA ASP A 79 -48.06 -8.39 -7.93
C ASP A 79 -46.74 -8.76 -8.66
N ARG A 80 -46.07 -9.85 -8.26
CA ARG A 80 -44.91 -10.39 -8.98
C ARG A 80 -45.24 -10.61 -10.46
N ASP A 81 -44.50 -9.93 -11.34
CA ASP A 81 -44.58 -10.14 -12.79
C ASP A 81 -44.20 -11.59 -13.17
N SER A 82 -44.99 -12.20 -14.05
CA SER A 82 -44.80 -13.60 -14.47
C SER A 82 -43.47 -13.87 -15.19
N ARG A 83 -42.82 -12.84 -15.74
CA ARG A 83 -41.51 -12.94 -16.38
C ARG A 83 -40.38 -13.04 -15.35
N ILE A 84 -40.60 -12.61 -14.10
CA ILE A 84 -39.68 -12.87 -13.00
C ILE A 84 -39.96 -14.29 -12.50
N THR A 85 -39.43 -15.29 -13.20
CA THR A 85 -39.64 -16.72 -12.91
C THR A 85 -38.78 -17.20 -11.74
N ASP A 86 -39.04 -18.40 -11.21
CA ASP A 86 -38.19 -18.96 -10.14
C ASP A 86 -36.75 -19.18 -10.62
N VAL A 87 -36.54 -19.47 -11.91
CA VAL A 87 -35.21 -19.54 -12.54
C VAL A 87 -34.53 -18.17 -12.56
N THR A 88 -35.30 -17.09 -12.73
CA THR A 88 -34.78 -15.71 -12.64
C THR A 88 -34.31 -15.43 -11.22
N ILE A 89 -35.13 -15.78 -10.22
CA ILE A 89 -34.79 -15.63 -8.80
C ILE A 89 -33.55 -16.46 -8.44
N ASP A 90 -33.45 -17.70 -8.91
CA ASP A 90 -32.28 -18.55 -8.69
C ASP A 90 -31.01 -17.94 -9.30
N SER A 91 -31.13 -17.33 -10.47
CA SER A 91 -30.00 -16.64 -11.13
C SER A 91 -29.55 -15.40 -10.34
N ILE A 92 -30.50 -14.64 -9.77
CA ILE A 92 -30.19 -13.49 -8.89
C ILE A 92 -29.45 -13.99 -7.64
N LEU A 93 -30.04 -14.92 -6.91
CA LEU A 93 -29.48 -15.45 -5.67
C LEU A 93 -28.10 -16.08 -5.91
N LYS A 94 -27.93 -16.82 -7.00
CA LYS A 94 -26.62 -17.39 -7.38
C LYS A 94 -25.56 -16.33 -7.59
N LYS A 95 -25.86 -15.22 -8.29
CA LYS A 95 -24.88 -14.14 -8.52
C LYS A 95 -24.53 -13.46 -7.20
N TYR A 96 -25.52 -13.11 -6.38
CA TYR A 96 -25.31 -12.52 -5.07
C TYR A 96 -24.48 -13.43 -4.16
N ASP A 97 -24.83 -14.71 -4.03
CA ASP A 97 -24.05 -15.64 -3.22
C ASP A 97 -22.62 -15.79 -3.76
N THR A 98 -22.43 -15.87 -5.07
CA THR A 98 -21.07 -15.97 -5.67
C THR A 98 -20.22 -14.74 -5.34
N ASP A 99 -20.77 -13.54 -5.55
CA ASP A 99 -20.03 -12.29 -5.39
C ASP A 99 -19.80 -11.97 -3.90
N PHE A 100 -20.84 -12.03 -3.06
CA PHE A 100 -20.72 -11.73 -1.62
C PHE A 100 -19.99 -12.81 -0.82
N GLU A 101 -20.05 -14.08 -1.22
CA GLU A 101 -19.23 -15.11 -0.60
C GLU A 101 -17.75 -14.90 -0.93
N TYR A 102 -17.41 -14.48 -2.15
CA TYR A 102 -16.03 -14.13 -2.50
C TYR A 102 -15.54 -12.93 -1.69
N LEU A 103 -16.35 -11.86 -1.60
CA LEU A 103 -16.04 -10.69 -0.76
C LEU A 103 -15.75 -11.09 0.68
N TYR A 104 -16.51 -12.03 1.24
CA TYR A 104 -16.31 -12.50 2.61
C TYR A 104 -15.15 -13.47 2.78
N ASN A 105 -15.07 -14.51 1.95
CA ASN A 105 -14.09 -15.58 2.12
C ASN A 105 -12.69 -15.18 1.68
N GLU A 106 -12.59 -14.53 0.52
CA GLU A 106 -11.30 -14.26 -0.16
C GLU A 106 -10.80 -12.83 0.09
N MET A 107 -11.72 -11.87 0.21
CA MET A 107 -11.36 -10.45 0.38
C MET A 107 -11.58 -9.92 1.80
N GLY A 108 -12.08 -10.75 2.72
CA GLY A 108 -12.24 -10.44 4.14
C GLY A 108 -13.15 -9.25 4.43
N TRP A 109 -14.22 -9.07 3.65
CA TRP A 109 -15.35 -8.17 3.94
C TRP A 109 -16.43 -8.90 4.71
N ALA A 110 -16.79 -8.44 5.91
CA ALA A 110 -17.96 -8.91 6.63
C ALA A 110 -19.26 -8.71 5.83
N PRO A 111 -20.22 -9.65 5.93
CA PRO A 111 -21.54 -9.53 5.33
C PRO A 111 -22.35 -8.39 5.99
N ASP A 112 -23.52 -8.06 5.43
CA ASP A 112 -24.36 -7.00 5.95
C ASP A 112 -24.89 -7.28 7.38
N ALA A 113 -25.41 -6.24 8.04
CA ALA A 113 -25.88 -6.34 9.43
C ALA A 113 -26.97 -7.40 9.61
N GLN A 114 -27.81 -7.62 8.58
CA GLN A 114 -28.87 -8.61 8.62
C GLN A 114 -28.31 -10.04 8.67
N ALA A 115 -27.31 -10.34 7.83
CA ALA A 115 -26.60 -11.62 7.84
C ALA A 115 -25.80 -11.85 9.13
N GLN A 116 -25.20 -10.80 9.70
CA GLN A 116 -24.53 -10.88 11.01
C GLN A 116 -25.48 -11.32 12.13
N GLU A 117 -26.77 -11.01 12.03
CA GLU A 117 -27.82 -11.45 12.97
C GLU A 117 -28.43 -12.83 12.62
N GLY A 118 -27.84 -13.54 11.67
CA GLY A 118 -28.27 -14.87 11.23
C GLY A 118 -29.53 -14.86 10.36
N GLN A 119 -29.93 -13.70 9.83
CA GLN A 119 -31.02 -13.55 8.88
C GLN A 119 -30.49 -13.31 7.47
N TYR A 120 -31.12 -13.85 6.43
CA TYR A 120 -30.65 -13.63 5.05
C TYR A 120 -30.63 -12.13 4.70
N SER A 121 -29.53 -11.64 4.12
CA SER A 121 -29.48 -10.35 3.44
C SER A 121 -30.58 -10.28 2.37
N ALA A 122 -31.10 -9.10 2.05
CA ALA A 122 -32.39 -9.03 1.34
C ALA A 122 -32.36 -8.29 0.01
N VAL A 123 -32.98 -8.90 -1.00
CA VAL A 123 -33.43 -8.24 -2.23
C VAL A 123 -34.96 -8.25 -2.26
N TYR A 124 -35.57 -7.07 -2.34
CA TYR A 124 -37.02 -6.90 -2.44
C TYR A 124 -37.41 -6.50 -3.87
N TYR A 125 -38.41 -7.17 -4.43
CA TYR A 125 -39.01 -6.75 -5.68
C TYR A 125 -39.89 -5.51 -5.46
N TYR A 126 -39.33 -4.34 -5.78
CA TYR A 126 -40.02 -3.06 -5.76
C TYR A 126 -41.16 -3.04 -6.78
N GLY A 127 -42.35 -2.59 -6.37
CA GLY A 127 -43.56 -2.61 -7.19
C GLY A 127 -44.36 -3.91 -7.16
N SER A 128 -43.86 -4.98 -6.51
CA SER A 128 -44.59 -6.25 -6.40
C SER A 128 -45.64 -6.31 -5.28
N GLY A 129 -45.88 -5.20 -4.57
CA GLY A 129 -46.85 -5.12 -3.48
C GLY A 129 -46.32 -5.50 -2.08
N THR A 130 -45.00 -5.47 -1.89
CA THR A 130 -44.36 -5.60 -0.57
C THR A 130 -44.24 -4.25 0.14
N CYS A 131 -43.85 -4.26 1.42
CA CYS A 131 -43.55 -3.06 2.19
C CYS A 131 -42.38 -2.21 1.64
N ALA A 132 -41.58 -2.75 0.71
CA ALA A 132 -40.52 -1.99 0.05
C ALA A 132 -41.06 -0.89 -0.88
N GLY A 133 -42.38 -0.90 -1.18
CA GLY A 133 -43.07 0.14 -1.93
C GLY A 133 -43.02 -0.07 -3.44
N GLY A 134 -43.41 0.98 -4.18
CA GLY A 134 -43.35 1.07 -5.63
C GLY A 134 -44.66 0.89 -6.38
N ALA A 135 -44.72 1.51 -7.56
CA ALA A 135 -45.78 1.28 -8.53
C ALA A 135 -45.53 -0.05 -9.26
N LYS A 136 -46.61 -0.71 -9.69
CA LYS A 136 -46.57 -1.99 -10.41
C LYS A 136 -45.97 -1.85 -11.82
N ASP A 137 -46.06 -0.66 -12.37
CA ASP A 137 -45.68 -0.32 -13.74
C ASP A 137 -44.16 -0.49 -13.93
N ASP A 138 -43.74 -0.94 -15.12
CA ASP A 138 -42.35 -1.26 -15.48
C ASP A 138 -41.38 -0.11 -15.14
N THR A 139 -40.79 -0.18 -13.95
CA THR A 139 -39.85 0.82 -13.42
C THR A 139 -38.42 0.39 -13.71
N THR A 140 -37.55 1.37 -13.92
CA THR A 140 -36.12 1.16 -14.15
C THR A 140 -35.33 1.32 -12.86
N GLY A 141 -34.18 0.64 -12.78
CA GLY A 141 -33.23 0.80 -11.67
C GLY A 141 -33.53 -0.01 -10.41
N GLY A 142 -32.54 -0.02 -9.53
CA GLY A 142 -32.58 -0.54 -8.17
C GLY A 142 -31.67 0.31 -7.30
N TRP A 143 -31.92 0.31 -6.00
CA TRP A 143 -31.16 1.09 -5.03
C TRP A 143 -31.11 0.39 -3.68
N GLN A 144 -30.08 0.68 -2.90
CA GLN A 144 -30.08 0.37 -1.48
C GLN A 144 -31.10 1.24 -0.75
N THR A 145 -31.92 0.62 0.10
CA THR A 145 -32.91 1.30 0.95
C THR A 145 -33.03 0.62 2.32
N TRP A 146 -33.84 1.20 3.22
CA TRP A 146 -34.15 0.63 4.53
C TRP A 146 -35.50 -0.10 4.48
N VAL A 147 -35.48 -1.42 4.65
CA VAL A 147 -36.68 -2.27 4.60
C VAL A 147 -36.65 -3.25 5.76
N ALA A 148 -37.77 -3.37 6.47
CA ALA A 148 -37.96 -4.37 7.52
C ALA A 148 -36.88 -4.35 8.63
N GLY A 149 -36.34 -3.17 8.94
CA GLY A 149 -35.38 -2.95 10.01
C GLY A 149 -33.90 -3.07 9.61
N TYR A 150 -33.60 -3.28 8.32
CA TYR A 150 -32.23 -3.37 7.82
C TYR A 150 -32.07 -2.65 6.49
N THR A 151 -30.83 -2.46 6.06
CA THR A 151 -30.51 -2.09 4.69
C THR A 151 -30.69 -3.28 3.76
N ALA A 152 -31.31 -3.04 2.61
CA ALA A 152 -31.63 -4.05 1.62
C ALA A 152 -31.61 -3.45 0.21
N VAL A 153 -31.51 -4.30 -0.80
CA VAL A 153 -31.67 -3.88 -2.19
C VAL A 153 -33.15 -3.88 -2.56
N ALA A 154 -33.69 -2.74 -3.01
CA ALA A 154 -34.98 -2.67 -3.67
C ALA A 154 -34.75 -2.53 -5.17
N ALA A 155 -35.23 -3.51 -5.96
CA ALA A 155 -35.02 -3.52 -7.39
C ALA A 155 -36.34 -3.61 -8.15
N SER A 156 -36.46 -2.79 -9.19
CA SER A 156 -37.62 -2.74 -10.08
C SER A 156 -37.58 -3.86 -11.13
N PHE A 157 -38.61 -3.97 -11.97
CA PHE A 157 -38.71 -5.04 -12.97
C PHE A 157 -37.49 -5.11 -13.91
N TYR A 158 -37.02 -3.98 -14.46
CA TYR A 158 -35.96 -3.97 -15.49
C TYR A 158 -34.64 -4.65 -15.07
N PRO A 159 -34.02 -4.30 -13.93
CA PRO A 159 -32.81 -4.98 -13.48
C PRO A 159 -33.06 -6.43 -13.06
N LEU A 160 -34.22 -6.74 -12.47
CA LEU A 160 -34.57 -8.12 -12.09
C LEU A 160 -34.73 -9.02 -13.32
N TYR A 161 -35.40 -8.52 -14.36
CA TYR A 161 -35.59 -9.26 -15.60
C TYR A 161 -34.28 -9.47 -16.36
N SER A 162 -33.26 -8.65 -16.12
CA SER A 162 -31.91 -8.81 -16.72
C SER A 162 -31.25 -10.15 -16.35
N PHE A 163 -31.70 -10.81 -15.29
CA PHE A 163 -31.27 -12.16 -14.90
C PHE A 163 -32.02 -13.27 -15.64
N ASN A 164 -33.15 -12.98 -16.28
CA ASN A 164 -33.89 -13.96 -17.06
C ASN A 164 -33.14 -14.27 -18.36
N THR A 165 -33.00 -15.56 -18.71
CA THR A 165 -32.29 -15.98 -19.93
C THR A 165 -32.94 -15.48 -21.22
N SER A 166 -34.25 -15.20 -21.20
CA SER A 166 -35.00 -14.62 -22.32
C SER A 166 -34.92 -13.08 -22.39
N CYS A 167 -34.20 -12.43 -21.48
CA CYS A 167 -34.08 -10.97 -21.47
C CYS A 167 -33.35 -10.46 -22.74
N PRO A 168 -33.98 -9.56 -23.52
CA PRO A 168 -33.39 -9.05 -24.76
C PRO A 168 -32.52 -7.80 -24.55
N TYR A 169 -32.35 -7.31 -23.32
CA TYR A 169 -31.68 -6.05 -23.06
C TYR A 169 -30.18 -6.14 -23.35
N ARG A 170 -29.68 -5.17 -24.15
CA ARG A 170 -28.27 -5.12 -24.53
C ARG A 170 -27.35 -4.79 -23.35
N ASP A 171 -27.88 -4.08 -22.36
CA ASP A 171 -27.19 -3.66 -21.15
C ASP A 171 -27.43 -4.58 -19.95
N ARG A 172 -28.05 -5.77 -20.16
CA ARG A 172 -28.42 -6.67 -19.06
C ARG A 172 -27.27 -6.99 -18.09
N VAL A 173 -26.03 -7.11 -18.57
CA VAL A 173 -24.86 -7.35 -17.72
C VAL A 173 -24.59 -6.17 -16.79
N ALA A 174 -24.61 -4.95 -17.33
CA ALA A 174 -24.46 -3.74 -16.53
C ALA A 174 -25.57 -3.61 -15.47
N GLN A 175 -26.81 -4.03 -15.79
CA GLN A 175 -27.91 -4.05 -14.82
C GLN A 175 -27.71 -5.10 -13.72
N MET A 176 -27.20 -6.28 -14.06
CA MET A 176 -26.87 -7.32 -13.08
C MET A 176 -25.75 -6.86 -12.14
N ASP A 177 -24.74 -6.15 -12.65
CA ASP A 177 -23.64 -5.63 -11.85
C ASP A 177 -24.04 -4.40 -11.03
N ALA A 178 -24.93 -3.55 -11.53
CA ALA A 178 -25.54 -2.47 -10.76
C ALA A 178 -26.29 -3.02 -9.53
N MET A 179 -27.00 -4.15 -9.66
CA MET A 179 -27.61 -4.78 -8.49
C MET A 179 -26.58 -5.22 -7.43
N ILE A 180 -25.41 -5.72 -7.84
CA ILE A 180 -24.34 -6.09 -6.89
C ILE A 180 -23.75 -4.85 -6.23
N HIS A 181 -23.61 -3.74 -6.95
CA HIS A 181 -23.22 -2.45 -6.38
C HIS A 181 -24.18 -2.01 -5.25
N GLU A 182 -25.50 -2.15 -5.42
CA GLU A 182 -26.48 -1.86 -4.36
C GLU A 182 -26.38 -2.85 -3.17
N GLY A 183 -26.04 -4.11 -3.44
CA GLY A 183 -25.74 -5.07 -2.39
C GLY A 183 -24.50 -4.67 -1.56
N ILE A 184 -23.48 -4.09 -2.21
CA ILE A 184 -22.26 -3.61 -1.54
C ILE A 184 -22.60 -2.42 -0.65
N HIS A 185 -23.47 -1.50 -1.06
CA HIS A 185 -24.01 -0.45 -0.18
C HIS A 185 -24.67 -1.05 1.08
N SER A 186 -25.44 -2.12 0.92
CA SER A 186 -26.08 -2.80 2.05
C SER A 186 -25.04 -3.43 2.99
N MET A 187 -23.98 -4.03 2.43
CA MET A 187 -22.85 -4.59 3.16
C MET A 187 -22.07 -3.51 3.92
N THR A 188 -21.66 -2.42 3.27
CA THR A 188 -20.85 -1.36 3.87
C THR A 188 -21.61 -0.55 4.91
N ASN A 189 -22.94 -0.45 4.82
CA ASN A 189 -23.74 0.17 5.89
C ASN A 189 -23.70 -0.62 7.22
N GLY A 190 -23.42 -1.92 7.18
CA GLY A 190 -23.19 -2.75 8.36
C GLY A 190 -21.92 -2.37 9.14
N TYR A 191 -21.05 -1.55 8.55
CA TYR A 191 -19.83 -1.08 9.19
C TYR A 191 -20.09 0.18 10.00
N PRO A 192 -19.28 0.43 11.04
CA PRO A 192 -19.50 1.57 11.90
C PRO A 192 -18.98 2.87 11.26
N GLY A 193 -18.00 2.84 10.35
CA GLY A 193 -17.34 4.03 9.78
C GLY A 193 -17.82 4.52 8.39
N ALA A 194 -17.28 5.66 7.95
CA ALA A 194 -17.41 6.27 6.62
C ALA A 194 -18.83 6.67 6.15
N LYS A 195 -19.80 6.72 7.06
CA LYS A 195 -21.22 7.00 6.72
C LYS A 195 -21.47 8.41 6.18
N ASP A 196 -20.69 9.39 6.65
CA ASP A 196 -20.81 10.80 6.24
C ASP A 196 -19.91 11.14 5.03
N ALA A 197 -19.01 10.23 4.64
CA ALA A 197 -18.16 10.38 3.47
C ALA A 197 -18.92 9.95 2.21
N HIS A 198 -19.95 10.71 1.83
CA HIS A 198 -20.85 10.36 0.72
C HIS A 198 -20.11 10.06 -0.59
N TRP A 199 -19.02 10.77 -0.89
CA TRP A 199 -18.21 10.48 -2.09
C TRP A 199 -17.58 9.08 -2.03
N PHE A 200 -17.15 8.67 -0.84
CA PHE A 200 -16.48 7.39 -0.62
C PHE A 200 -17.44 6.22 -0.52
N GLN A 201 -18.71 6.46 -0.17
CA GLN A 201 -19.74 5.43 -0.31
C GLN A 201 -19.88 5.03 -1.79
N GLU A 202 -19.90 5.98 -2.72
CA GLU A 202 -19.97 5.67 -4.16
C GLU A 202 -18.63 5.15 -4.72
N ALA A 203 -17.54 5.90 -4.51
CA ALA A 203 -16.20 5.54 -5.00
C ALA A 203 -15.65 4.26 -4.34
N GLY A 204 -15.90 4.07 -3.04
CA GLY A 204 -15.50 2.88 -2.31
C GLY A 204 -16.28 1.65 -2.76
N ASN A 205 -17.59 1.75 -2.99
CA ASN A 205 -18.38 0.61 -3.44
C ASN A 205 -18.07 0.20 -4.87
N THR A 206 -17.86 1.17 -5.77
CA THR A 206 -17.34 0.88 -7.12
C THR A 206 -15.94 0.27 -7.06
N TRP A 207 -15.08 0.68 -6.12
CA TRP A 207 -13.79 0.03 -5.89
C TRP A 207 -13.93 -1.42 -5.43
N ILE A 208 -14.76 -1.71 -4.42
CA ILE A 208 -14.95 -3.07 -3.88
C ILE A 208 -15.35 -4.04 -5.00
N GLN A 209 -16.29 -3.62 -5.84
CA GLN A 209 -16.72 -4.41 -6.99
C GLN A 209 -15.59 -4.62 -8.01
N GLN A 210 -14.87 -3.55 -8.36
CA GLN A 210 -13.73 -3.62 -9.28
C GLN A 210 -12.62 -4.52 -8.75
N ASP A 211 -12.27 -4.37 -7.48
CA ASP A 211 -11.21 -5.12 -6.80
C ASP A 211 -11.58 -6.61 -6.76
N MET A 212 -12.83 -6.94 -6.44
CA MET A 212 -13.38 -8.29 -6.51
C MET A 212 -13.22 -8.92 -7.89
N PHE A 213 -13.64 -8.23 -8.95
CA PHE A 213 -13.49 -8.75 -10.31
C PHE A 213 -12.01 -8.89 -10.71
N SER A 214 -11.16 -7.95 -10.30
CA SER A 214 -9.73 -8.01 -10.65
C SER A 214 -8.97 -9.13 -9.92
N HIS A 215 -9.33 -9.44 -8.68
CA HIS A 215 -8.76 -10.53 -7.90
C HIS A 215 -9.29 -11.90 -8.35
N ARG A 216 -10.59 -12.00 -8.62
CA ARG A 216 -11.21 -13.26 -9.03
C ARG A 216 -10.88 -13.63 -10.47
N ASP A 217 -10.96 -12.65 -11.37
CA ASP A 217 -10.94 -12.89 -12.81
C ASP A 217 -9.60 -12.45 -13.46
N GLY A 218 -8.71 -11.79 -12.69
CA GLY A 218 -7.42 -11.32 -13.18
C GLY A 218 -7.52 -10.16 -14.18
N VAL A 219 -8.65 -9.44 -14.19
CA VAL A 219 -8.97 -8.39 -15.18
C VAL A 219 -8.67 -7.00 -14.61
N TYR A 220 -7.82 -6.24 -15.29
CA TYR A 220 -7.38 -4.90 -14.90
C TYR A 220 -7.72 -3.85 -15.96
N SER A 221 -8.90 -3.99 -16.57
CA SER A 221 -9.46 -3.11 -17.60
C SER A 221 -10.96 -2.91 -17.37
N GLY A 222 -11.55 -1.90 -18.03
CA GLY A 222 -12.98 -1.61 -17.90
C GLY A 222 -13.33 -0.78 -16.67
N MET A 223 -12.46 0.16 -16.28
CA MET A 223 -12.82 1.14 -15.26
C MET A 223 -14.00 1.99 -15.79
N GLY A 224 -15.00 2.24 -14.95
CA GLY A 224 -16.11 3.12 -15.33
C GLY A 224 -15.60 4.50 -15.77
N PHE A 225 -16.17 5.08 -16.83
CA PHE A 225 -15.65 6.31 -17.47
C PHE A 225 -15.48 7.49 -16.49
N LEU A 226 -16.30 7.55 -15.44
CA LEU A 226 -16.25 8.59 -14.41
C LEU A 226 -14.94 8.60 -13.61
N ASN A 227 -14.18 7.50 -13.65
CA ASN A 227 -12.82 7.46 -13.11
C ASN A 227 -11.88 8.46 -13.78
N ALA A 228 -12.14 8.84 -15.04
CA ALA A 228 -11.31 9.78 -15.76
C ALA A 228 -11.29 11.18 -15.10
N ALA A 229 -12.32 11.55 -14.31
CA ALA A 229 -12.41 12.86 -13.67
C ALA A 229 -11.19 13.14 -12.76
N THR A 230 -10.82 12.20 -11.88
CA THR A 230 -9.69 12.35 -10.94
C THR A 230 -8.34 12.45 -11.66
N VAL A 231 -8.21 11.74 -12.79
CA VAL A 231 -6.95 11.67 -13.53
C VAL A 231 -6.77 12.89 -14.44
N ILE A 232 -7.85 13.34 -15.10
CA ILE A 232 -7.83 14.44 -16.06
C ILE A 232 -7.85 15.81 -15.38
N ALA A 233 -8.37 15.93 -14.18
CA ALA A 233 -8.46 17.18 -13.43
C ALA A 233 -7.84 17.01 -12.02
N PRO A 234 -6.52 16.76 -11.92
CA PRO A 234 -5.85 16.47 -10.66
C PRO A 234 -5.83 17.65 -9.67
N PHE A 235 -6.22 18.85 -10.13
CA PHE A 235 -6.39 20.03 -9.28
C PHE A 235 -7.60 19.90 -8.34
N MET A 236 -8.57 19.06 -8.71
CA MET A 236 -9.68 18.73 -7.81
C MET A 236 -9.19 17.93 -6.59
N PRO A 237 -9.74 18.20 -5.40
CA PRO A 237 -9.49 17.42 -4.19
C PRO A 237 -9.72 15.91 -4.35
N ILE A 238 -9.06 15.11 -3.51
CA ILE A 238 -9.29 13.66 -3.44
C ILE A 238 -10.72 13.39 -2.96
N GLU A 239 -11.13 14.09 -1.90
CA GLU A 239 -12.44 13.90 -1.26
C GLU A 239 -13.47 14.90 -1.81
N CYS A 240 -13.87 14.71 -3.07
CA CYS A 240 -14.74 15.65 -3.79
C CYS A 240 -15.95 14.91 -4.39
N TYR A 241 -17.17 15.27 -3.96
CA TYR A 241 -18.41 14.64 -4.45
C TYR A 241 -18.76 15.16 -5.87
N SER A 242 -19.10 16.44 -6.00
CA SER A 242 -19.59 17.03 -7.27
C SER A 242 -18.52 17.66 -8.17
N GLY A 243 -17.25 17.41 -7.90
CA GLY A 243 -16.15 17.89 -8.75
C GLY A 243 -15.96 19.41 -8.71
N TRP A 244 -15.62 19.98 -9.86
CA TRP A 244 -15.40 21.42 -10.06
C TRP A 244 -16.71 22.15 -10.39
N LEU A 245 -16.99 23.23 -9.64
CA LEU A 245 -18.25 23.97 -9.71
C LEU A 245 -18.16 25.17 -10.65
N ILE A 246 -19.32 25.63 -11.13
CA ILE A 246 -19.43 26.79 -12.05
C ILE A 246 -18.93 28.11 -11.44
N ASP A 247 -18.87 28.20 -10.11
CA ASP A 247 -18.34 29.36 -9.37
C ASP A 247 -16.83 29.28 -9.13
N GLY A 248 -16.16 28.26 -9.69
CA GLY A 248 -14.73 27.99 -9.55
C GLY A 248 -14.37 27.14 -8.32
N THR A 249 -15.29 26.95 -7.37
CA THR A 249 -15.02 26.19 -6.14
C THR A 249 -15.18 24.67 -6.35
N PHE A 250 -14.97 23.85 -5.30
CA PHE A 250 -15.08 22.39 -5.41
C PHE A 250 -16.16 21.79 -4.53
N GLY A 251 -16.82 20.72 -4.99
CA GLY A 251 -17.80 19.98 -4.21
C GLY A 251 -17.19 19.37 -2.94
N GLY A 252 -17.83 19.60 -1.79
CA GLY A 252 -17.39 19.00 -0.52
C GLY A 252 -17.54 17.46 -0.51
N PRO A 253 -16.88 16.78 0.44
CA PRO A 253 -16.93 15.32 0.57
C PRO A 253 -18.30 14.76 0.99
N GLY A 254 -19.12 15.51 1.72
CA GLY A 254 -20.46 15.09 2.16
C GLY A 254 -21.59 15.37 1.16
N GLY A 255 -21.28 15.78 -0.08
CA GLY A 255 -22.30 16.08 -1.09
C GLY A 255 -23.29 17.17 -0.62
N GLY A 256 -24.59 16.94 -0.83
CA GLY A 256 -25.64 17.91 -0.51
C GLY A 256 -25.77 18.24 0.99
N ALA A 257 -25.21 17.42 1.88
CA ALA A 257 -25.25 17.64 3.33
C ALA A 257 -24.29 18.73 3.82
N ASP A 258 -23.27 19.08 3.02
CA ASP A 258 -22.26 20.10 3.35
C ASP A 258 -22.39 21.37 2.46
N ASP A 259 -23.57 21.63 1.88
CA ASP A 259 -23.78 22.62 0.81
C ASP A 259 -22.83 22.41 -0.40
N GLY A 260 -22.32 21.19 -0.59
CA GLY A 260 -21.27 20.84 -1.55
C GLY A 260 -21.75 20.02 -2.75
N GLY A 261 -22.95 19.45 -2.68
CA GLY A 261 -23.59 18.70 -3.75
C GLY A 261 -24.65 19.56 -4.40
N VAL A 262 -24.38 20.03 -5.62
CA VAL A 262 -25.26 20.99 -6.28
C VAL A 262 -25.47 20.56 -7.72
N THR A 263 -26.49 19.71 -7.90
CA THR A 263 -27.15 19.50 -9.19
C THR A 263 -27.41 20.86 -9.84
N GLY A 264 -26.93 21.06 -11.06
CA GLY A 264 -27.07 22.33 -11.76
C GLY A 264 -26.01 23.37 -11.41
N LYS A 265 -24.94 23.03 -10.69
CA LYS A 265 -23.83 23.96 -10.44
C LYS A 265 -22.46 23.37 -10.75
N ASN A 266 -22.42 22.27 -11.49
CA ASN A 266 -21.17 21.59 -11.83
C ASN A 266 -20.71 21.92 -13.25
N GLN A 267 -19.41 21.77 -13.48
CA GLN A 267 -18.86 21.56 -14.81
C GLN A 267 -19.24 20.13 -15.28
N ARG A 268 -20.21 20.02 -16.19
CA ARG A 268 -20.79 18.75 -16.66
C ARG A 268 -19.95 18.09 -17.75
N TYR A 269 -20.37 16.87 -18.12
CA TYR A 269 -19.76 15.81 -18.94
C TYR A 269 -19.02 14.75 -18.10
N LEU A 270 -17.97 15.15 -17.39
CA LEU A 270 -17.12 14.21 -16.63
C LEU A 270 -16.90 14.65 -15.18
N LEU A 271 -16.59 15.93 -14.95
CA LEU A 271 -16.14 16.40 -13.64
C LEU A 271 -17.24 16.36 -12.58
N GLY A 272 -18.49 16.65 -12.95
CA GLY A 272 -19.64 16.53 -12.05
C GLY A 272 -19.93 15.12 -11.53
N GLY A 273 -19.35 14.07 -12.12
CA GLY A 273 -19.48 12.68 -11.67
C GLY A 273 -18.28 12.16 -10.86
N SER A 274 -17.43 13.06 -10.34
CA SER A 274 -16.22 12.72 -9.59
C SER A 274 -16.47 11.78 -8.40
N GLN A 275 -17.65 11.84 -7.76
CA GLN A 275 -18.07 10.95 -6.67
C GLN A 275 -17.95 9.44 -7.01
N TYR A 276 -18.01 9.05 -8.28
CA TYR A 276 -17.88 7.65 -8.71
C TYR A 276 -16.45 7.25 -9.05
N SER A 277 -15.47 8.15 -8.90
CA SER A 277 -14.08 7.83 -9.19
C SER A 277 -13.43 7.04 -8.06
N ASN A 278 -13.09 5.79 -8.36
CA ASN A 278 -12.40 4.87 -7.47
C ASN A 278 -10.87 4.89 -7.60
N ILE A 279 -10.29 5.88 -8.29
CA ILE A 279 -8.84 5.97 -8.53
C ILE A 279 -8.05 6.04 -7.22
N PHE A 280 -8.51 6.81 -6.24
CA PHE A 280 -7.86 6.89 -4.94
C PHE A 280 -7.98 5.58 -4.12
N PRO A 281 -9.18 4.97 -3.94
CA PRO A 281 -9.29 3.63 -3.37
C PRO A 281 -8.40 2.59 -4.08
N THR A 282 -8.31 2.64 -5.42
CA THR A 282 -7.45 1.76 -6.21
C THR A 282 -5.98 1.95 -5.84
N PHE A 283 -5.52 3.20 -5.67
CA PHE A 283 -4.18 3.49 -5.21
C PHE A 283 -3.91 2.88 -3.83
N ILE A 284 -4.82 3.10 -2.88
CA ILE A 284 -4.73 2.57 -1.52
C ILE A 284 -4.63 1.04 -1.53
N GLY A 285 -5.55 0.35 -2.21
CA GLY A 285 -5.54 -1.11 -2.32
C GLY A 285 -4.27 -1.67 -2.97
N THR A 286 -3.72 -0.95 -3.94
CA THR A 286 -2.56 -1.39 -4.74
C THR A 286 -1.21 -1.17 -4.04
N TRP A 287 -1.07 -0.06 -3.32
CA TRP A 287 0.22 0.39 -2.78
C TRP A 287 0.33 0.30 -1.25
N ILE A 288 -0.79 0.28 -0.54
CA ILE A 288 -0.83 0.10 0.92
C ILE A 288 -1.25 -1.32 1.26
N GLY A 289 -2.28 -1.83 0.59
CA GLY A 289 -2.83 -3.17 0.78
C GLY A 289 -4.35 -3.16 0.72
N THR A 290 -4.97 -4.27 0.33
CA THR A 290 -6.43 -4.37 0.15
C THR A 290 -7.21 -4.12 1.44
N GLY A 291 -6.66 -4.49 2.60
CA GLY A 291 -7.22 -4.18 3.90
C GLY A 291 -7.15 -2.71 4.31
N ALA A 292 -6.32 -1.89 3.66
CA ALA A 292 -6.26 -0.45 3.97
C ALA A 292 -7.58 0.26 3.67
N VAL A 293 -8.32 -0.16 2.64
CA VAL A 293 -9.65 0.37 2.35
C VAL A 293 -10.67 -0.09 3.39
N ARG A 294 -10.63 -1.38 3.77
CA ARG A 294 -11.49 -1.96 4.84
C ARG A 294 -11.25 -1.29 6.19
N TRP A 295 -9.99 -0.94 6.48
CA TRP A 295 -9.59 -0.30 7.72
C TRP A 295 -10.39 0.98 7.99
N ILE A 296 -10.64 1.81 6.97
CA ILE A 296 -11.41 3.07 7.10
C ILE A 296 -12.82 2.78 7.63
N TYR A 297 -13.52 1.81 7.03
CA TYR A 297 -14.88 1.42 7.44
C TYR A 297 -14.91 0.86 8.86
N GLY A 298 -13.87 0.12 9.29
CA GLY A 298 -13.76 -0.37 10.67
C GLY A 298 -13.40 0.71 11.69
N ASN A 299 -12.77 1.82 11.27
CA ASN A 299 -12.08 2.74 12.18
C ASN A 299 -12.61 4.18 12.22
N ALA A 300 -13.45 4.62 11.27
CA ALA A 300 -13.97 5.99 11.25
C ALA A 300 -15.06 6.28 12.31
N TYR A 301 -15.67 5.26 12.92
CA TYR A 301 -16.85 5.45 13.78
C TYR A 301 -16.61 6.35 14.99
N GLY A 302 -17.45 7.40 15.08
CA GLY A 302 -17.50 8.34 16.21
C GLY A 302 -16.29 9.26 16.34
N LYS A 303 -15.38 9.28 15.35
CA LYS A 303 -14.10 10.01 15.46
C LYS A 303 -13.85 10.99 14.31
N THR A 304 -14.23 10.65 13.09
CA THR A 304 -13.99 11.46 11.89
C THR A 304 -15.11 11.25 10.87
N LYS A 305 -15.47 12.30 10.13
CA LYS A 305 -16.50 12.21 9.07
C LYS A 305 -15.93 11.72 7.74
N TYR A 306 -14.67 12.05 7.46
CA TYR A 306 -14.04 11.83 6.15
C TYR A 306 -12.84 10.88 6.21
N LEU A 307 -12.45 10.35 5.07
CA LEU A 307 -11.50 9.26 4.95
C LEU A 307 -10.07 9.71 5.29
N LEU A 308 -9.61 10.82 4.72
CA LEU A 308 -8.25 11.31 4.98
C LEU A 308 -8.07 11.70 6.45
N GLU A 309 -9.11 12.26 7.07
CA GLU A 309 -9.14 12.49 8.52
C GLU A 309 -9.06 11.19 9.32
N THR A 310 -9.73 10.14 8.86
CA THR A 310 -9.69 8.82 9.49
C THR A 310 -8.27 8.25 9.46
N TYR A 311 -7.55 8.36 8.34
CA TYR A 311 -6.12 8.02 8.30
C TYR A 311 -5.27 8.97 9.14
N GLY A 312 -5.70 10.22 9.35
CA GLY A 312 -5.00 11.21 10.17
C GLY A 312 -5.04 10.92 11.67
N LEU A 313 -5.89 9.98 12.11
CA LEU A 313 -5.92 9.52 13.50
C LEU A 313 -4.57 8.89 13.91
N GLU A 314 -4.23 8.96 15.20
CA GLU A 314 -3.00 8.33 15.74
C GLU A 314 -2.92 6.82 15.45
N LYS A 315 -4.06 6.14 15.47
CA LYS A 315 -4.16 4.72 15.10
C LYS A 315 -3.95 4.45 13.61
N GLY A 316 -4.07 5.49 12.78
CA GLY A 316 -3.82 5.44 11.34
C GLY A 316 -2.37 5.80 11.02
N LEU A 317 -2.21 6.78 10.13
CA LEU A 317 -0.93 7.30 9.65
C LEU A 317 -0.47 8.57 10.40
N GLY A 318 -1.36 9.24 11.12
CA GLY A 318 -1.10 10.58 11.66
C GLY A 318 -1.02 11.66 10.57
N ASP A 319 -0.96 12.94 10.96
CA ASP A 319 -0.95 14.08 10.02
C ASP A 319 0.18 13.99 8.98
N ALA A 320 1.43 13.81 9.42
CA ALA A 320 2.57 13.70 8.52
C ALA A 320 2.44 12.53 7.53
N GLY A 321 1.92 11.38 8.00
CA GLY A 321 1.71 10.21 7.17
C GLY A 321 0.60 10.40 6.13
N VAL A 322 -0.48 11.13 6.47
CA VAL A 322 -1.53 11.49 5.51
C VAL A 322 -1.04 12.51 4.48
N ARG A 323 -0.26 13.52 4.89
CA ARG A 323 0.33 14.48 3.94
C ARG A 323 1.28 13.79 2.96
N ARG A 324 2.07 12.83 3.45
CA ARG A 324 2.89 11.94 2.61
C ARG A 324 2.01 11.12 1.65
N LEU A 325 0.95 10.50 2.16
CA LEU A 325 0.01 9.70 1.36
C LEU A 325 -0.57 10.50 0.18
N ILE A 326 -1.02 11.73 0.44
CA ILE A 326 -1.55 12.64 -0.58
C ILE A 326 -0.46 12.94 -1.61
N THR A 327 0.75 13.27 -1.16
CA THR A 327 1.88 13.59 -2.05
C THR A 327 2.26 12.41 -2.95
N GLU A 328 2.38 11.22 -2.37
CA GLU A 328 2.72 9.99 -3.10
C GLU A 328 1.65 9.63 -4.12
N PHE A 329 0.36 9.70 -3.73
CA PHE A 329 -0.75 9.47 -4.65
C PHE A 329 -0.68 10.40 -5.86
N ARG A 330 -0.52 11.71 -5.64
CA ARG A 330 -0.48 12.70 -6.73
C ARG A 330 0.74 12.52 -7.63
N ALA A 331 1.90 12.18 -7.07
CA ALA A 331 3.11 11.88 -7.83
C ALA A 331 2.95 10.63 -8.71
N ARG A 332 2.44 9.53 -8.14
CA ARG A 332 2.22 8.28 -8.87
C ARG A 332 1.12 8.42 -9.92
N LEU A 333 0.07 9.18 -9.63
CA LEU A 333 -0.98 9.48 -10.60
C LEU A 333 -0.41 10.24 -11.81
N ALA A 334 0.45 11.24 -11.59
CA ALA A 334 1.10 11.99 -12.67
C ALA A 334 1.97 11.08 -13.57
N MET A 335 2.57 10.04 -13.00
CA MET A 335 3.41 9.08 -13.71
C MET A 335 2.64 7.87 -14.26
N LEU A 336 1.33 7.78 -14.05
CA LEU A 336 0.52 6.59 -14.35
C LEU A 336 1.13 5.33 -13.70
N ASP A 337 1.48 5.44 -12.42
CA ASP A 337 2.16 4.40 -11.64
C ASP A 337 1.18 3.70 -10.70
N MET A 338 0.32 2.88 -11.28
CA MET A 338 -0.81 2.22 -10.61
C MET A 338 -0.76 0.70 -10.84
N LYS A 339 0.45 0.14 -10.94
CA LYS A 339 0.72 -1.27 -11.25
C LYS A 339 -0.11 -1.76 -12.46
N LYS A 340 -0.85 -2.87 -12.32
CA LYS A 340 -1.68 -3.46 -13.39
C LYS A 340 -2.77 -2.52 -13.92
N TRP A 341 -3.23 -1.55 -13.12
CA TRP A 341 -4.24 -0.57 -13.53
C TRP A 341 -3.70 0.57 -14.39
N SER A 342 -2.38 0.71 -14.51
CA SER A 342 -1.75 1.82 -15.25
C SER A 342 -2.25 1.91 -16.70
N GLY A 343 -2.43 0.77 -17.37
CA GLY A 343 -2.90 0.71 -18.76
C GLY A 343 -4.31 1.27 -18.94
N GLU A 344 -5.22 0.92 -18.02
CA GLU A 344 -6.60 1.39 -18.07
C GLU A 344 -6.74 2.88 -17.69
N ILE A 345 -5.91 3.36 -16.76
CA ILE A 345 -5.87 4.80 -16.44
C ILE A 345 -5.38 5.62 -17.65
N LYS A 346 -4.40 5.11 -18.40
CA LYS A 346 -3.98 5.72 -19.67
C LYS A 346 -5.09 5.71 -20.71
N ASN A 347 -5.86 4.62 -20.79
CA ASN A 347 -7.01 4.49 -21.68
C ASN A 347 -8.08 5.55 -21.36
N LEU A 348 -8.45 5.70 -20.09
CA LEU A 348 -9.38 6.75 -19.62
C LEU A 348 -8.89 8.15 -19.98
N LEU A 349 -7.62 8.47 -19.73
CA LEU A 349 -7.04 9.75 -20.17
C LEU A 349 -7.16 9.95 -21.68
N ASN A 350 -6.84 8.92 -22.47
CA ASN A 350 -6.89 9.01 -23.92
C ASN A 350 -8.28 9.26 -24.49
N GLN A 351 -9.31 8.70 -23.87
CA GLN A 351 -10.71 8.88 -24.26
C GLN A 351 -11.24 10.30 -23.99
N HIS A 352 -10.70 10.99 -22.99
CA HIS A 352 -11.25 12.28 -22.54
C HIS A 352 -10.34 13.49 -22.80
N PHE A 353 -9.03 13.31 -22.92
CA PHE A 353 -8.08 14.40 -23.15
C PHE A 353 -8.43 15.20 -24.40
N GLY A 354 -8.45 16.53 -24.27
CA GLY A 354 -8.79 17.46 -25.34
C GLY A 354 -10.30 17.64 -25.57
N SER A 355 -11.16 16.92 -24.84
CA SER A 355 -12.61 17.17 -24.84
C SER A 355 -12.93 18.40 -23.99
N ASP A 356 -14.06 19.05 -24.25
CA ASP A 356 -14.50 20.20 -23.47
C ASP A 356 -15.52 19.83 -22.39
N THR A 357 -15.32 20.37 -21.20
CA THR A 357 -16.39 20.51 -20.18
C THR A 357 -17.36 21.62 -20.57
N TYR A 358 -18.49 21.71 -19.87
CA TYR A 358 -19.46 22.80 -20.04
C TYR A 358 -20.28 22.99 -18.77
N TRP A 359 -20.89 24.15 -18.58
CA TRP A 359 -21.81 24.38 -17.46
C TRP A 359 -23.07 23.52 -17.55
N GLU A 360 -23.35 22.77 -16.49
CA GLU A 360 -24.49 21.86 -16.38
C GLU A 360 -25.84 22.57 -16.59
N GLN A 361 -26.07 23.65 -15.84
CA GLN A 361 -27.35 24.35 -15.83
C GLN A 361 -27.66 25.00 -17.17
N ASP A 362 -26.68 25.61 -17.82
CA ASP A 362 -26.89 26.29 -19.10
C ASP A 362 -27.21 25.28 -20.22
N MET A 363 -26.64 24.07 -20.15
CA MET A 363 -27.05 22.99 -21.04
C MET A 363 -28.48 22.53 -20.79
N TRP A 364 -28.96 22.50 -19.55
CA TRP A 364 -30.34 22.11 -19.26
C TRP A 364 -31.36 23.18 -19.61
N ASP A 365 -31.09 24.42 -19.22
CA ASP A 365 -32.02 25.53 -19.38
C ASP A 365 -32.05 26.03 -20.82
N ASN A 366 -30.90 26.06 -21.49
CA ASN A 366 -30.73 26.73 -22.78
C ASN A 366 -30.20 25.82 -23.90
N ASN A 367 -29.94 24.53 -23.62
CA ASN A 367 -29.31 23.59 -24.56
C ASN A 367 -28.01 24.15 -25.18
N ARG A 368 -27.22 24.87 -24.36
CA ARG A 368 -26.02 25.60 -24.79
C ARG A 368 -24.80 25.20 -23.95
N LYS A 369 -23.67 24.95 -24.63
CA LYS A 369 -22.37 24.75 -23.98
C LYS A 369 -21.73 26.12 -23.71
N SER A 370 -22.01 26.71 -22.57
CA SER A 370 -21.31 27.93 -22.11
C SER A 370 -20.17 27.58 -21.17
N TYR A 371 -19.10 28.38 -21.28
CA TYR A 371 -17.80 28.21 -20.62
C TYR A 371 -17.23 26.79 -20.78
N THR A 372 -16.22 26.66 -21.62
CA THR A 372 -15.59 25.37 -21.91
C THR A 372 -14.17 25.36 -21.39
N TRP A 373 -13.87 24.44 -20.47
CA TRP A 373 -12.50 24.09 -20.14
C TRP A 373 -12.10 22.83 -20.90
N THR A 374 -11.01 22.92 -21.67
CA THR A 374 -10.45 21.80 -22.43
C THR A 374 -9.67 20.88 -21.51
N MET A 375 -10.13 19.63 -21.44
CA MET A 375 -9.66 18.62 -20.51
C MET A 375 -8.19 18.25 -20.72
N THR A 376 -7.38 18.47 -19.70
CA THR A 376 -5.98 18.05 -19.64
C THR A 376 -5.52 17.88 -18.19
N PRO A 377 -4.69 16.85 -17.88
CA PRO A 377 -4.12 16.70 -16.53
C PRO A 377 -3.03 17.74 -16.24
N TYR A 378 -2.61 18.52 -17.25
CA TYR A 378 -1.49 19.44 -17.15
C TYR A 378 -1.94 20.86 -16.86
N GLN A 379 -1.17 21.53 -16.01
CA GLN A 379 -1.41 22.91 -15.65
C GLN A 379 -0.85 23.86 -16.71
N THR A 380 -1.69 24.77 -17.19
CA THR A 380 -1.24 25.89 -18.03
C THR A 380 -0.49 26.90 -17.17
N VAL A 381 0.71 27.28 -17.61
CA VAL A 381 1.56 28.27 -16.95
C VAL A 381 1.96 29.36 -17.93
N THR A 382 2.18 30.57 -17.43
CA THR A 382 2.71 31.71 -18.18
C THR A 382 4.05 32.14 -17.57
N GLU A 383 5.04 32.39 -18.40
CA GLU A 383 6.31 32.96 -17.94
C GLU A 383 6.11 34.46 -17.63
N SER A 384 6.55 34.87 -16.44
CA SER A 384 6.53 36.26 -16.00
C SER A 384 7.67 36.52 -15.03
N ASN A 385 8.56 37.44 -15.40
CA ASN A 385 9.70 37.90 -14.57
C ASN A 385 10.62 36.76 -14.11
N GLY A 386 10.86 35.75 -14.95
CA GLY A 386 11.68 34.58 -14.65
C GLY A 386 10.95 33.47 -13.89
N TYR A 387 9.65 33.60 -13.66
CA TYR A 387 8.82 32.61 -12.99
C TYR A 387 7.76 32.04 -13.93
N LEU A 388 7.48 30.75 -13.78
CA LEU A 388 6.26 30.14 -14.31
C LEU A 388 5.13 30.37 -13.30
N VAL A 389 4.09 31.06 -13.75
CA VAL A 389 2.90 31.40 -12.96
C VAL A 389 1.71 30.56 -13.47
N PRO A 390 1.01 29.82 -12.62
CA PRO A 390 -0.11 28.98 -13.03
C PRO A 390 -1.35 29.80 -13.42
N ASN A 391 -2.16 29.26 -14.33
CA ASN A 391 -3.55 29.70 -14.47
C ASN A 391 -4.27 29.54 -13.12
N GLN A 392 -4.79 30.65 -12.61
CA GLN A 392 -5.41 30.71 -11.30
C GLN A 392 -6.67 29.86 -11.18
N GLU A 393 -7.44 29.67 -12.27
CA GLU A 393 -8.70 28.90 -12.27
C GLU A 393 -8.51 27.42 -11.90
N THR A 394 -7.34 26.86 -12.20
CA THR A 394 -7.05 25.42 -12.01
C THR A 394 -5.89 25.18 -11.04
N THR A 395 -5.58 26.17 -10.19
CA THR A 395 -4.69 25.94 -9.05
C THR A 395 -5.27 24.88 -8.11
N PRO A 396 -4.44 24.11 -7.38
CA PRO A 396 -4.92 23.02 -6.53
C PRO A 396 -5.98 23.47 -5.53
N GLY A 397 -7.00 22.64 -5.32
CA GLY A 397 -7.85 22.67 -4.12
C GLY A 397 -7.18 21.94 -2.94
N TRP A 398 -7.91 21.76 -1.83
CA TRP A 398 -7.39 20.96 -0.70
C TRP A 398 -7.10 19.53 -1.15
N SER A 399 -5.98 18.93 -0.75
CA SER A 399 -5.51 17.61 -1.22
C SER A 399 -5.33 17.50 -2.75
N GLY A 400 -5.50 18.60 -3.50
CA GLY A 400 -5.39 18.71 -4.95
C GLY A 400 -3.94 18.82 -5.43
N SER A 401 -3.74 18.75 -6.74
CA SER A 401 -2.41 18.94 -7.32
C SER A 401 -2.41 19.56 -8.72
N ASN A 402 -1.27 20.13 -9.11
CA ASN A 402 -1.00 20.52 -10.48
C ASN A 402 0.20 19.73 -11.00
N VAL A 403 0.18 19.43 -12.30
CA VAL A 403 1.29 18.78 -13.01
C VAL A 403 1.76 19.71 -14.12
N VAL A 404 2.96 20.23 -14.03
CA VAL A 404 3.56 21.10 -15.06
C VAL A 404 4.60 20.29 -15.83
N PRO A 405 4.38 20.00 -17.13
CA PRO A 405 5.40 19.36 -17.96
C PRO A 405 6.55 20.34 -18.22
N LEU A 406 7.78 19.86 -18.10
CA LEU A 406 9.02 20.63 -18.23
C LEU A 406 9.94 19.98 -19.26
N LYS A 407 10.41 20.75 -20.23
CA LYS A 407 11.30 20.28 -21.30
C LYS A 407 12.73 20.19 -20.76
N VAL A 408 13.28 18.99 -20.75
CA VAL A 408 14.68 18.75 -20.38
C VAL A 408 15.59 19.37 -21.45
N GLN A 409 16.59 20.13 -21.01
CA GLN A 409 17.61 20.68 -21.90
C GLN A 409 18.47 19.55 -22.48
N ASN A 410 18.79 19.63 -23.77
CA ASN A 410 19.59 18.60 -24.43
C ASN A 410 20.94 18.39 -23.72
N GLY A 411 21.25 17.14 -23.37
CA GLY A 411 22.49 16.77 -22.67
C GLY A 411 22.47 16.97 -21.15
N ALA A 412 21.39 17.48 -20.56
CA ALA A 412 21.27 17.63 -19.11
C ALA A 412 21.42 16.28 -18.39
N LYS A 413 22.10 16.32 -17.24
CA LYS A 413 22.30 15.17 -16.34
C LYS A 413 21.53 15.29 -15.03
N GLU A 414 21.01 16.47 -14.79
CA GLU A 414 20.18 16.80 -13.64
C GLU A 414 19.20 17.90 -14.04
N VAL A 415 18.12 18.01 -13.28
CA VAL A 415 17.16 19.09 -13.36
C VAL A 415 16.95 19.68 -11.97
N THR A 416 16.85 21.00 -11.88
CA THR A 416 16.53 21.69 -10.63
C THR A 416 15.45 22.74 -10.88
N VAL A 417 14.46 22.78 -10.01
CA VAL A 417 13.37 23.76 -10.05
C VAL A 417 13.14 24.26 -8.64
N SER A 418 13.10 25.58 -8.49
CA SER A 418 12.72 26.22 -7.24
C SER A 418 11.22 26.45 -7.20
N PHE A 419 10.60 26.12 -6.06
CA PHE A 419 9.18 26.18 -5.79
C PHE A 419 8.90 27.23 -4.72
N TYR A 420 7.87 28.04 -4.96
CA TYR A 420 7.46 29.12 -4.07
C TYR A 420 5.95 29.02 -3.84
N PRO A 421 5.49 28.60 -2.65
CA PRO A 421 4.10 28.81 -2.24
C PRO A 421 3.74 30.29 -2.37
N ASN A 422 2.60 30.61 -2.99
CA ASN A 422 2.19 31.99 -3.23
C ASN A 422 0.74 32.22 -2.81
N GLY A 423 0.42 33.44 -2.38
CA GLY A 423 -0.93 33.81 -1.95
C GLY A 423 -1.25 33.45 -0.49
N ALA A 424 -2.46 33.81 -0.05
CA ALA A 424 -2.83 33.78 1.36
C ALA A 424 -3.07 32.37 1.93
N ASN A 425 -3.38 31.39 1.07
CA ASN A 425 -3.72 30.02 1.48
C ASN A 425 -2.52 29.07 1.39
N SER A 426 -1.53 29.39 0.57
CA SER A 426 -0.34 28.55 0.35
C SER A 426 0.78 28.92 1.31
N ASN A 427 1.37 27.95 1.97
CA ASN A 427 2.42 28.19 2.96
C ASN A 427 3.43 27.03 3.05
N ASN A 428 4.44 27.21 3.90
CA ASN A 428 5.54 26.25 4.09
C ASN A 428 5.17 24.99 4.89
N LYS A 429 3.89 24.68 5.04
CA LYS A 429 3.41 23.49 5.75
C LYS A 429 2.41 22.68 4.92
N ASN A 430 1.63 23.33 4.07
CA ASN A 430 0.59 22.67 3.29
C ASN A 430 0.94 22.42 1.83
N MET A 431 1.97 23.07 1.29
CA MET A 431 2.38 22.88 -0.09
C MET A 431 3.60 21.97 -0.19
N ASN A 432 3.44 20.83 -0.88
CA ASN A 432 4.53 19.94 -1.23
C ASN A 432 4.86 20.06 -2.72
N PHE A 433 6.14 19.81 -3.03
CA PHE A 433 6.66 19.86 -4.38
C PHE A 433 7.66 18.75 -4.64
N LEU A 434 7.60 18.16 -5.82
CA LEU A 434 8.63 17.24 -6.31
C LEU A 434 8.74 17.27 -7.83
N LEU A 435 9.87 16.78 -8.32
CA LEU A 435 10.10 16.48 -9.73
C LEU A 435 9.97 14.98 -9.97
N CYS A 436 9.41 14.59 -11.11
CA CYS A 436 9.38 13.19 -11.49
C CYS A 436 9.42 13.02 -13.01
N TYR A 437 9.84 11.84 -13.48
CA TYR A 437 9.74 11.47 -14.88
C TYR A 437 9.52 9.97 -15.05
N ARG A 438 8.95 9.59 -16.19
CA ARG A 438 8.93 8.20 -16.64
C ARG A 438 10.18 7.94 -17.46
N ALA A 439 10.99 6.97 -17.07
CA ALA A 439 12.16 6.57 -17.84
C ALA A 439 11.75 5.78 -19.10
N THR A 440 12.63 5.73 -20.10
CA THR A 440 12.41 4.95 -21.33
C THR A 440 12.25 3.44 -21.08
N ASP A 441 12.81 2.93 -19.99
CA ASP A 441 12.65 1.53 -19.56
C ASP A 441 11.28 1.26 -18.89
N GLY A 442 10.51 2.32 -18.62
CA GLY A 442 9.21 2.28 -17.97
C GLY A 442 9.24 2.56 -16.47
N THR A 443 10.41 2.75 -15.85
CA THR A 443 10.52 3.03 -14.42
C THR A 443 10.08 4.47 -14.12
N PRO A 444 9.17 4.71 -13.16
CA PRO A 444 8.95 6.06 -12.64
C PRO A 444 10.11 6.46 -11.70
N VAL A 445 10.59 7.69 -11.85
CA VAL A 445 11.69 8.24 -11.06
C VAL A 445 11.21 9.53 -10.41
N TYR A 446 11.42 9.66 -9.09
CA TYR A 446 10.95 10.78 -8.28
C TYR A 446 12.14 11.47 -7.62
N SER A 447 12.07 12.78 -7.41
CA SER A 447 12.93 13.49 -6.47
C SER A 447 12.41 13.32 -5.05
N GLU A 448 13.24 13.65 -4.06
CA GLU A 448 12.75 13.79 -2.70
C GLU A 448 11.69 14.91 -2.67
N PRO A 449 10.50 14.67 -2.07
CA PRO A 449 9.51 15.71 -1.89
C PRO A 449 9.98 16.76 -0.90
N ILE A 450 9.82 18.03 -1.24
CA ILE A 450 10.03 19.14 -0.31
C ILE A 450 8.69 19.70 0.17
N THR A 451 8.69 20.28 1.37
CA THR A 451 7.52 20.98 1.95
C THR A 451 7.85 22.47 2.07
N GLY A 452 6.99 23.29 1.49
CA GLY A 452 7.17 24.73 1.42
C GLY A 452 8.18 25.19 0.38
N GLU A 453 8.56 26.45 0.50
CA GLU A 453 9.55 27.08 -0.37
C GLU A 453 10.89 26.34 -0.32
N GLY A 454 11.45 26.08 -1.50
CA GLY A 454 12.74 25.41 -1.64
C GLY A 454 12.99 24.96 -3.08
N SER A 455 14.05 24.18 -3.30
CA SER A 455 14.39 23.64 -4.62
C SER A 455 14.37 22.12 -4.58
N ALA A 456 13.75 21.50 -5.60
CA ALA A 456 13.88 20.07 -5.83
C ALA A 456 14.88 19.85 -6.96
N THR A 457 15.82 18.94 -6.73
CA THR A 457 16.80 18.49 -7.72
C THR A 457 16.54 17.03 -8.04
N LEU A 458 16.69 16.65 -9.31
CA LEU A 458 16.58 15.25 -9.75
C LEU A 458 17.63 14.94 -10.79
N ARG A 459 18.44 13.92 -10.53
CA ARG A 459 19.40 13.37 -11.47
C ARG A 459 18.68 12.55 -12.53
N LEU A 460 19.19 12.64 -13.76
CA LEU A 460 18.67 11.93 -14.93
C LEU A 460 19.52 10.68 -15.23
N ASP A 461 19.72 9.84 -14.21
CA ASP A 461 20.54 8.63 -14.32
C ASP A 461 19.89 7.60 -15.27
N LYS A 462 18.55 7.60 -15.33
CA LYS A 462 17.79 6.96 -16.40
C LYS A 462 17.32 8.00 -17.41
N THR A 463 17.33 7.65 -18.69
CA THR A 463 16.85 8.52 -19.77
C THR A 463 15.34 8.79 -19.63
N PRO A 464 14.89 10.05 -19.53
CA PRO A 464 13.46 10.36 -19.54
C PRO A 464 12.78 9.99 -20.86
N SER A 465 11.52 9.59 -20.79
CA SER A 465 10.67 9.40 -21.97
C SER A 465 10.57 10.70 -22.76
N SER A 466 10.49 10.56 -24.09
CA SER A 466 10.34 11.70 -24.98
C SER A 466 8.95 11.70 -25.63
N THR A 467 8.44 12.91 -25.88
CA THR A 467 7.24 13.13 -26.70
C THR A 467 7.56 14.23 -27.69
N ASN A 468 7.27 14.00 -28.97
CA ASN A 468 7.63 14.90 -30.07
C ASN A 468 9.12 15.28 -30.08
N GLY A 469 9.99 14.33 -29.73
CA GLY A 469 11.44 14.51 -29.71
C GLY A 469 12.01 15.27 -28.49
N ALA A 470 11.17 15.74 -27.56
CA ALA A 470 11.61 16.40 -26.34
C ALA A 470 11.50 15.45 -25.13
N GLN A 471 12.58 15.32 -24.36
CA GLN A 471 12.58 14.63 -23.08
C GLN A 471 11.84 15.47 -22.04
N MET A 472 11.04 14.82 -21.20
CA MET A 472 10.15 15.50 -20.26
C MET A 472 10.44 15.09 -18.81
N VAL A 473 10.46 16.10 -17.94
CA VAL A 473 10.30 15.97 -16.49
C VAL A 473 9.00 16.68 -16.11
N PHE A 474 8.37 16.28 -15.02
CA PHE A 474 7.12 16.84 -14.55
C PHE A 474 7.33 17.42 -13.16
N ALA A 475 6.93 18.67 -12.98
CA ALA A 475 6.79 19.31 -11.69
C ALA A 475 5.41 18.96 -11.13
N VAL A 476 5.38 18.31 -9.96
CA VAL A 476 4.14 17.95 -9.26
C VAL A 476 4.01 18.82 -8.02
N ILE A 477 2.99 19.67 -8.01
CA ILE A 477 2.68 20.61 -6.94
C ILE A 477 1.46 20.08 -6.20
N VAL A 478 1.56 19.87 -4.90
CA VAL A 478 0.52 19.20 -4.12
C VAL A 478 0.13 20.07 -2.94
N ASN A 479 -1.16 20.41 -2.83
CA ASN A 479 -1.68 20.85 -1.55
C ASN A 479 -1.98 19.62 -0.69
N THR A 480 -1.57 19.65 0.57
CA THR A 480 -1.69 18.52 1.50
C THR A 480 -2.70 18.76 2.62
N ASP A 481 -3.45 19.86 2.59
CA ASP A 481 -4.54 20.06 3.53
C ASP A 481 -5.67 19.08 3.24
N TYR A 482 -6.15 18.42 4.29
CA TYR A 482 -7.15 17.35 4.19
C TYR A 482 -8.24 17.43 5.27
N GLN A 483 -8.10 18.32 6.24
CA GLN A 483 -9.06 18.49 7.33
C GLN A 483 -10.24 19.34 6.84
N TYR A 484 -11.39 18.70 6.65
CA TYR A 484 -12.63 19.31 6.19
C TYR A 484 -13.63 19.50 7.34
N THR A 485 -13.64 18.60 8.34
CA THR A 485 -14.48 18.69 9.53
C THR A 485 -14.17 19.98 10.29
N GLY A 486 -15.19 20.83 10.46
CA GLY A 486 -15.04 22.15 11.08
C GLY A 486 -14.41 23.21 10.19
N ASN A 487 -14.09 22.89 8.92
CA ASN A 487 -13.45 23.78 7.95
C ASN A 487 -14.07 23.67 6.55
N THR A 488 -15.41 23.63 6.46
CA THR A 488 -16.10 23.47 5.17
C THR A 488 -15.80 24.60 4.16
N GLY A 489 -15.38 25.77 4.65
CA GLY A 489 -14.93 26.89 3.82
C GLY A 489 -13.68 26.60 2.99
N ILE A 490 -12.89 25.58 3.36
CA ILE A 490 -11.72 25.12 2.59
C ILE A 490 -12.07 24.80 1.13
N ARG A 491 -13.35 24.48 0.88
CA ARG A 491 -13.83 24.13 -0.45
C ARG A 491 -13.78 25.24 -1.50
N LYS A 492 -13.66 26.47 -1.03
CA LYS A 492 -13.58 27.69 -1.85
C LYS A 492 -12.13 28.11 -2.10
N LEU A 493 -11.17 27.45 -1.45
CA LEU A 493 -9.79 27.88 -1.47
C LEU A 493 -9.04 27.25 -2.64
N HIS A 494 -8.21 28.11 -3.22
CA HIS A 494 -7.22 27.79 -4.23
C HIS A 494 -5.84 28.07 -3.65
N TYR A 495 -4.88 27.21 -3.97
CA TYR A 495 -3.53 27.25 -3.43
C TYR A 495 -2.53 27.61 -4.53
N ASP A 496 -2.22 28.89 -4.63
CA ASP A 496 -1.34 29.44 -5.67
C ASP A 496 0.16 29.18 -5.39
N TYR A 497 0.98 29.27 -6.43
CA TYR A 497 2.41 29.03 -6.38
C TYR A 497 3.15 29.66 -7.56
N LYS A 498 4.47 29.70 -7.48
CA LYS A 498 5.35 30.04 -8.62
C LYS A 498 6.49 29.02 -8.71
N LEU A 499 6.93 28.76 -9.94
CA LEU A 499 8.13 27.96 -10.19
C LEU A 499 9.20 28.82 -10.81
N LYS A 500 10.45 28.59 -10.45
CA LYS A 500 11.61 29.13 -11.15
C LYS A 500 12.43 27.99 -11.70
N LEU A 501 12.64 28.01 -13.01
CA LEU A 501 13.48 27.03 -13.68
C LEU A 501 14.94 27.36 -13.39
N GLU A 502 15.69 26.40 -12.83
CA GLU A 502 17.10 26.57 -12.53
C GLU A 502 17.92 25.74 -13.55
N THR A 503 18.49 24.61 -13.13
CA THR A 503 19.38 23.80 -13.96
C THR A 503 18.61 22.80 -14.83
N GLY A 504 19.08 22.58 -16.07
CA GLY A 504 18.70 21.42 -16.89
C GLY A 504 17.32 21.47 -17.54
N VAL A 505 16.58 22.57 -17.39
CA VAL A 505 15.23 22.74 -17.92
C VAL A 505 15.19 23.95 -18.87
N SER A 506 14.58 23.77 -20.04
CA SER A 506 14.54 24.79 -21.10
C SER A 506 13.21 25.56 -21.20
N GLY A 507 12.19 25.15 -20.45
CA GLY A 507 10.87 25.79 -20.44
C GLY A 507 9.75 24.81 -20.12
N ALA A 508 8.53 25.34 -19.99
CA ALA A 508 7.33 24.52 -19.83
C ALA A 508 6.88 23.87 -21.16
N GLY A 509 6.28 22.70 -21.04
CA GLY A 509 5.48 22.06 -22.08
C GLY A 509 4.10 22.69 -22.20
N ALA A 510 3.44 22.49 -23.34
CA ALA A 510 2.07 22.96 -23.56
C ALA A 510 1.08 21.99 -22.91
N ALA A 511 0.13 22.52 -22.13
CA ALA A 511 -0.83 21.68 -21.40
C ALA A 511 -1.72 20.81 -22.32
N ASN A 512 -1.89 21.17 -23.59
CA ASN A 512 -2.70 20.42 -24.56
C ASN A 512 -1.93 19.31 -25.31
N ILE A 513 -0.75 18.90 -24.84
CA ILE A 513 0.03 17.80 -25.41
C ILE A 513 0.00 16.58 -24.47
N LYS A 514 -0.27 15.39 -25.01
CA LYS A 514 -0.31 14.12 -24.26
C LYS A 514 1.11 13.59 -23.97
N TYR A 515 1.85 14.22 -23.07
CA TYR A 515 3.23 13.79 -22.73
C TYR A 515 3.31 12.39 -22.09
N TYR A 516 2.21 11.85 -21.57
CA TYR A 516 2.12 10.49 -21.05
C TYR A 516 1.96 9.42 -22.16
N ASN A 517 1.73 9.82 -23.41
CA ASN A 517 1.33 8.88 -24.46
C ASN A 517 2.41 7.83 -24.78
N ASP A 518 3.68 8.20 -24.59
CA ASP A 518 4.83 7.34 -24.85
C ASP A 518 5.35 6.65 -23.58
N PHE A 519 4.65 6.80 -22.45
CA PHE A 519 5.02 6.08 -21.23
C PHE A 519 4.91 4.58 -21.47
N LYS A 520 6.02 3.88 -21.22
CA LYS A 520 6.05 2.44 -21.01
C LYS A 520 5.56 2.16 -19.59
N LEU A 521 4.41 1.52 -19.49
CA LEU A 521 3.70 1.34 -18.21
C LEU A 521 4.12 0.08 -17.46
N ASP A 522 4.68 -0.89 -18.18
CA ASP A 522 5.21 -2.12 -17.60
C ASP A 522 6.67 -1.93 -17.17
N TYR A 523 6.92 -2.18 -15.89
CA TYR A 523 8.24 -2.22 -15.29
C TYR A 523 8.22 -3.22 -14.13
N LYS A 524 9.39 -3.62 -13.63
CA LYS A 524 9.44 -4.44 -12.41
C LYS A 524 8.97 -3.58 -11.24
N TRP A 525 7.74 -3.79 -10.80
CA TRP A 525 7.21 -3.13 -9.61
C TRP A 525 7.94 -3.64 -8.37
N PRO A 526 8.20 -2.76 -7.38
CA PRO A 526 8.54 -3.24 -6.06
C PRO A 526 7.32 -3.98 -5.50
N GLU A 527 7.50 -5.24 -5.14
CA GLU A 527 6.45 -6.01 -4.46
C GLU A 527 6.24 -5.48 -3.03
N ILE A 528 5.04 -5.66 -2.49
CA ILE A 528 4.77 -5.31 -1.08
C ILE A 528 5.66 -6.18 -0.20
N GLY A 529 6.62 -5.57 0.50
CA GLY A 529 7.63 -6.27 1.30
C GLY A 529 8.98 -6.49 0.62
N GLU A 530 9.20 -6.06 -0.63
CA GLU A 530 10.56 -6.01 -1.20
C GLU A 530 11.36 -4.84 -0.61
N THR A 531 12.62 -5.07 -0.23
CA THR A 531 13.56 -3.98 0.05
C THR A 531 13.91 -3.24 -1.26
N PRO A 532 14.00 -1.90 -1.26
CA PRO A 532 14.27 -1.15 -2.49
C PRO A 532 15.67 -1.45 -3.02
N VAL A 533 15.76 -2.01 -4.23
CA VAL A 533 17.04 -2.26 -4.90
C VAL A 533 17.45 -1.02 -5.70
N ALA A 534 18.62 -0.46 -5.39
CA ALA A 534 19.26 0.54 -6.24
C ALA A 534 19.50 -0.06 -7.64
N SER A 535 18.88 0.53 -8.66
CA SER A 535 18.99 0.05 -10.05
C SER A 535 20.40 0.29 -10.59
N SER A 536 21.16 -0.77 -10.85
CA SER A 536 22.27 -0.75 -11.82
C SER A 536 21.88 -1.57 -13.05
N SER A 537 21.94 -0.92 -14.21
CA SER A 537 21.52 -1.40 -15.54
C SER A 537 22.34 -2.58 -16.09
N SER A 538 21.67 -3.55 -16.71
CA SER A 538 22.09 -4.13 -18.00
C SER A 538 20.97 -4.93 -18.67
N VAL A 539 20.75 -4.65 -19.96
CA VAL A 539 19.79 -5.25 -20.90
C VAL A 539 20.31 -6.56 -21.50
N ALA A 540 19.42 -7.56 -21.73
CA ALA A 540 19.49 -8.51 -22.85
C ALA A 540 18.14 -9.24 -23.09
N SER A 541 17.88 -9.60 -24.35
CA SER A 541 16.58 -9.93 -24.97
C SER A 541 16.17 -11.42 -25.02
N SER A 542 14.84 -11.62 -25.04
CA SER A 542 13.98 -12.62 -25.74
C SER A 542 14.42 -14.07 -26.04
N SER A 543 13.57 -15.06 -25.69
CA SER A 543 12.77 -15.90 -26.64
C SER A 543 11.97 -17.04 -25.96
N SER A 544 10.66 -17.15 -26.28
CA SER A 544 9.78 -18.34 -26.53
C SER A 544 10.00 -19.66 -25.73
N VAL A 545 9.04 -20.48 -25.26
CA VAL A 545 7.71 -20.98 -25.73
C VAL A 545 6.97 -21.58 -24.50
N ALA A 546 5.63 -21.65 -24.53
CA ALA A 546 4.73 -22.21 -23.51
C ALA A 546 4.63 -23.78 -23.52
N PRO A 547 3.63 -24.43 -22.90
CA PRO A 547 3.57 -24.90 -21.50
C PRO A 547 3.29 -26.43 -21.37
N ALA A 548 3.57 -27.08 -20.24
CA ALA A 548 2.96 -28.38 -19.90
C ALA A 548 3.03 -28.75 -18.40
N SER A 549 1.91 -29.28 -17.91
CA SER A 549 1.61 -29.66 -16.53
C SER A 549 2.15 -31.03 -16.10
N SER A 550 2.17 -31.20 -14.77
CA SER A 550 1.83 -32.40 -13.96
C SER A 550 2.79 -33.58 -13.84
N SER A 551 3.28 -33.73 -12.60
CA SER A 551 3.33 -34.93 -11.75
C SER A 551 4.00 -36.22 -12.27
N SER A 552 5.07 -36.66 -11.61
CA SER A 552 5.05 -37.66 -10.53
C SER A 552 6.33 -38.51 -10.46
N VAL A 553 6.56 -39.00 -9.25
CA VAL A 553 7.41 -40.13 -8.80
C VAL A 553 8.94 -40.00 -8.76
N VAL A 554 9.40 -40.21 -7.52
CA VAL A 554 10.74 -40.34 -6.98
C VAL A 554 11.41 -41.64 -7.44
N ALA A 555 12.69 -41.58 -7.84
CA ALA A 555 13.69 -42.61 -7.55
C ALA A 555 15.13 -42.11 -7.85
N SER A 556 15.85 -41.79 -6.76
CA SER A 556 17.25 -42.16 -6.45
C SER A 556 18.31 -42.25 -7.56
N SER A 557 19.34 -41.38 -7.46
CA SER A 557 20.74 -41.71 -7.79
C SER A 557 21.68 -40.84 -6.92
N SER A 558 22.30 -41.48 -5.93
CA SER A 558 23.73 -41.84 -5.90
C SER A 558 24.67 -40.67 -5.58
N SER A 559 24.78 -40.39 -4.29
CA SER A 559 25.85 -39.62 -3.67
C SER A 559 27.17 -40.41 -3.74
N GLU A 560 28.12 -39.94 -4.56
CA GLU A 560 29.52 -40.37 -4.46
C GLU A 560 30.12 -39.84 -3.16
N LYS A 561 30.48 -40.76 -2.27
CA LYS A 561 31.14 -40.45 -1.01
C LYS A 561 32.63 -40.26 -1.27
N ILE A 562 33.05 -39.03 -1.59
CA ILE A 562 34.46 -38.65 -1.58
C ILE A 562 34.85 -38.34 -0.13
N VAL A 563 35.65 -39.21 0.47
CA VAL A 563 36.33 -38.93 1.74
C VAL A 563 37.39 -37.85 1.46
N LEU A 564 37.09 -36.61 1.83
CA LEU A 564 38.01 -35.47 1.72
C LEU A 564 39.02 -35.51 2.86
N ASP A 565 40.16 -36.12 2.59
CA ASP A 565 41.38 -35.91 3.39
C ASP A 565 41.95 -34.53 3.00
N GLY A 566 41.79 -33.52 3.86
CA GLY A 566 42.41 -32.19 3.70
C GLY A 566 41.50 -30.99 3.39
N ALA A 567 40.18 -31.05 3.61
CA ALA A 567 39.31 -29.88 3.44
C ALA A 567 39.64 -28.74 4.43
N THR A 568 39.85 -27.53 3.91
CA THR A 568 40.06 -26.34 4.77
C THR A 568 38.71 -25.76 5.18
N THR A 569 38.46 -25.60 6.49
CA THR A 569 37.19 -25.08 7.02
C THR A 569 37.32 -23.64 7.55
N TYR A 570 36.40 -22.77 7.17
CA TYR A 570 36.24 -21.41 7.69
C TYR A 570 34.97 -21.30 8.52
N SER A 571 35.07 -20.73 9.71
CA SER A 571 33.90 -20.45 10.54
C SER A 571 33.39 -19.04 10.25
N ILE A 572 32.14 -18.94 9.81
CA ILE A 572 31.44 -17.69 9.57
C ILE A 572 30.38 -17.54 10.64
N SER A 573 30.34 -16.40 11.33
CA SER A 573 29.30 -16.09 12.31
C SER A 573 28.51 -14.87 11.85
N VAL A 574 27.19 -14.99 11.81
CA VAL A 574 26.27 -13.95 11.35
C VAL A 574 25.21 -13.72 12.42
N THR A 575 24.94 -12.44 12.71
CA THR A 575 23.83 -12.04 13.58
C THR A 575 22.72 -11.45 12.72
N LEU A 576 21.54 -12.08 12.71
CA LEU A 576 20.39 -11.66 11.91
C LEU A 576 19.35 -10.96 12.78
N PRO A 577 18.95 -9.72 12.47
CA PRO A 577 17.77 -9.14 13.10
C PRO A 577 16.52 -9.95 12.72
N ILE A 578 15.54 -10.04 13.63
CA ILE A 578 14.20 -10.53 13.25
C ILE A 578 13.59 -9.56 12.26
N ASP A 579 13.29 -10.08 11.09
CA ASP A 579 12.72 -9.34 9.97
C ASP A 579 11.50 -10.09 9.39
N ASP A 580 10.57 -9.36 8.78
CA ASP A 580 9.40 -9.90 8.10
C ASP A 580 9.55 -9.91 6.56
N ASN A 581 10.66 -9.42 6.02
CA ASN A 581 10.89 -9.22 4.58
C ASN A 581 12.08 -10.01 3.97
N TYR A 582 12.53 -11.09 4.61
CA TYR A 582 13.68 -11.90 4.18
C TYR A 582 15.02 -11.15 4.11
N ALA A 583 15.18 -10.05 4.85
CA ALA A 583 16.44 -9.31 4.94
C ALA A 583 17.64 -10.23 5.18
N THR A 584 18.74 -9.94 4.49
CA THR A 584 19.99 -10.72 4.60
C THR A 584 21.11 -9.90 5.23
N VAL A 585 21.99 -10.59 5.96
CA VAL A 585 23.27 -10.07 6.39
C VAL A 585 24.36 -10.75 5.57
N ALA A 586 25.16 -9.94 4.86
CA ALA A 586 26.24 -10.43 4.03
C ALA A 586 27.48 -10.79 4.88
N ALA A 587 27.88 -12.06 4.85
CA ALA A 587 29.15 -12.52 5.38
C ALA A 587 30.20 -12.60 4.26
N LYS A 588 31.37 -11.99 4.47
CA LYS A 588 32.45 -11.95 3.47
C LYS A 588 33.46 -13.07 3.70
N PHE A 589 34.03 -13.59 2.61
CA PHE A 589 35.18 -14.48 2.61
C PHE A 589 36.26 -13.99 1.62
N ASP A 590 37.52 -14.33 1.88
CA ASP A 590 38.63 -13.93 1.00
C ASP A 590 38.65 -14.78 -0.28
N VAL A 591 38.19 -14.19 -1.38
CA VAL A 591 38.14 -14.83 -2.71
C VAL A 591 39.53 -15.29 -3.17
N ASN A 592 40.58 -14.53 -2.89
CA ASN A 592 41.93 -14.86 -3.34
C ASN A 592 42.49 -16.05 -2.55
N GLU A 593 42.30 -16.05 -1.23
CA GLU A 593 42.73 -17.15 -0.36
C GLU A 593 42.02 -18.47 -0.73
N ILE A 594 40.70 -18.40 -0.94
CA ILE A 594 39.89 -19.58 -1.27
C ILE A 594 40.21 -20.11 -2.67
N ALA A 595 40.37 -19.22 -3.64
CA ALA A 595 40.78 -19.62 -4.98
C ALA A 595 42.14 -20.32 -4.94
N GLN A 596 43.15 -19.78 -4.23
CA GLN A 596 44.45 -20.41 -4.10
C GLN A 596 44.37 -21.82 -3.49
N LYS A 597 43.55 -22.02 -2.45
CA LYS A 597 43.36 -23.33 -1.80
C LYS A 597 42.70 -24.35 -2.73
N LEU A 598 41.85 -23.90 -3.66
CA LEU A 598 41.25 -24.74 -4.69
C LEU A 598 42.15 -24.92 -5.94
N GLY A 599 43.31 -24.25 -6.00
CA GLY A 599 44.18 -24.25 -7.18
C GLY A 599 43.65 -23.38 -8.34
N LEU A 600 42.85 -22.38 -8.01
CA LEU A 600 42.23 -21.41 -8.92
C LEU A 600 42.78 -19.99 -8.67
N THR A 601 42.35 -19.05 -9.51
CA THR A 601 42.51 -17.60 -9.27
C THR A 601 41.16 -16.99 -8.92
N ALA A 602 41.12 -15.79 -8.32
CA ALA A 602 39.85 -15.13 -8.02
C ALA A 602 38.96 -14.95 -9.26
N ALA A 603 39.55 -14.69 -10.43
CA ALA A 603 38.84 -14.57 -11.70
C ALA A 603 38.25 -15.90 -12.22
N THR A 604 38.76 -17.05 -11.76
CA THR A 604 38.31 -18.38 -12.18
C THR A 604 37.59 -19.15 -11.09
N LEU A 605 37.27 -18.51 -9.95
CA LEU A 605 36.62 -19.16 -8.80
C LEU A 605 35.23 -19.71 -9.15
N SER A 606 34.54 -19.10 -10.11
CA SER A 606 33.24 -19.56 -10.62
C SER A 606 33.28 -20.93 -11.31
N GLN A 607 34.47 -21.49 -11.58
CA GLN A 607 34.63 -22.86 -12.08
C GLN A 607 34.49 -23.92 -10.96
N ALA A 608 34.56 -23.51 -9.69
CA ALA A 608 34.33 -24.40 -8.56
C ALA A 608 32.83 -24.65 -8.35
N THR A 609 32.48 -25.87 -7.97
CA THR A 609 31.11 -26.26 -7.67
C THR A 609 30.73 -25.78 -6.28
N PHE A 610 29.69 -24.95 -6.17
CA PHE A 610 29.10 -24.57 -4.89
C PHE A 610 28.15 -25.67 -4.40
N PHE A 611 28.26 -26.05 -3.14
CA PHE A 611 27.43 -27.10 -2.54
C PHE A 611 27.07 -26.76 -1.08
N ALA A 612 25.97 -27.31 -0.59
CA ALA A 612 25.72 -27.48 0.83
C ALA A 612 26.17 -28.89 1.27
N GLN A 613 26.70 -29.01 2.48
CA GLN A 613 27.12 -30.29 3.04
C GLN A 613 26.18 -30.69 4.19
N GLU A 614 25.55 -31.85 4.02
CA GLU A 614 24.72 -32.48 5.05
C GLU A 614 25.59 -33.11 6.15
N SER A 615 24.99 -33.35 7.32
CA SER A 615 25.70 -33.91 8.48
C SER A 615 26.31 -35.29 8.26
N ASP A 616 25.82 -36.06 7.28
CA ASP A 616 26.35 -37.37 6.89
C ASP A 616 27.50 -37.28 5.86
N GLY A 617 27.88 -36.06 5.48
CA GLY A 617 28.92 -35.74 4.50
C GLY A 617 28.42 -35.66 3.06
N ASN A 618 27.12 -35.88 2.80
CA ASN A 618 26.55 -35.76 1.46
C ASN A 618 26.62 -34.30 0.95
N MET A 619 26.94 -34.13 -0.33
CA MET A 619 27.03 -32.83 -0.98
C MET A 619 25.79 -32.58 -1.84
N VAL A 620 25.04 -31.53 -1.51
CA VAL A 620 23.89 -31.06 -2.28
C VAL A 620 24.35 -29.91 -3.16
N THR A 621 24.37 -30.11 -4.47
CA THR A 621 24.84 -29.12 -5.45
C THR A 621 23.68 -28.35 -6.11
N ASN A 622 22.45 -28.85 -6.00
CA ASN A 622 21.26 -28.19 -6.51
C ASN A 622 20.84 -27.08 -5.56
N SER A 623 20.71 -25.86 -6.08
CA SER A 623 20.25 -24.72 -5.28
C SER A 623 18.77 -24.82 -4.97
N THR A 624 18.41 -24.68 -3.69
CA THR A 624 17.01 -24.56 -3.25
C THR A 624 16.62 -23.10 -2.96
N ALA A 625 17.60 -22.21 -2.82
CA ALA A 625 17.42 -20.74 -2.77
C ALA A 625 17.95 -20.09 -4.07
N THR A 626 18.11 -18.76 -4.11
CA THR A 626 18.65 -18.08 -5.30
C THR A 626 20.04 -18.64 -5.64
N ALA A 627 20.19 -19.14 -6.86
CA ALA A 627 21.38 -19.88 -7.24
C ALA A 627 22.62 -18.96 -7.39
N PRO A 628 23.80 -19.36 -6.88
CA PRO A 628 24.03 -20.56 -6.07
C PRO A 628 23.65 -20.35 -4.58
N GLY A 629 22.71 -21.13 -4.04
CA GLY A 629 22.18 -20.91 -2.68
C GLY A 629 21.22 -21.99 -2.18
N HIS A 630 21.07 -22.13 -0.87
CA HIS A 630 20.25 -23.19 -0.26
C HIS A 630 19.43 -22.65 0.93
N TRP A 631 18.20 -23.17 1.08
CA TRP A 631 17.42 -23.07 2.32
C TRP A 631 17.78 -24.20 3.28
N PHE A 632 17.72 -23.88 4.57
CA PHE A 632 18.03 -24.80 5.65
C PHE A 632 16.89 -24.89 6.65
N SER A 633 16.65 -26.10 7.12
CA SER A 633 15.74 -26.36 8.24
C SER A 633 16.35 -25.91 9.57
N LYS A 634 15.56 -26.00 10.64
CA LYS A 634 16.02 -25.76 12.02
C LYS A 634 17.26 -26.58 12.41
N ASP A 635 17.42 -27.78 11.83
CA ASP A 635 18.54 -28.69 12.11
C ASP A 635 19.73 -28.48 11.14
N GLY A 636 19.66 -27.50 10.23
CA GLY A 636 20.72 -27.20 9.26
C GLY A 636 20.74 -28.11 8.03
N LYS A 637 19.67 -28.87 7.77
CA LYS A 637 19.52 -29.70 6.55
C LYS A 637 19.00 -28.89 5.39
N VAL A 638 19.43 -29.22 4.17
CA VAL A 638 18.91 -28.58 2.96
C VAL A 638 17.44 -28.95 2.78
N VAL A 639 16.60 -27.94 2.60
CA VAL A 639 15.17 -28.06 2.33
C VAL A 639 14.78 -27.17 1.16
N GLU A 640 13.59 -27.38 0.60
CA GLU A 640 12.97 -26.46 -0.32
C GLU A 640 12.35 -25.27 0.42
N TRP A 641 12.07 -24.19 -0.30
CA TRP A 641 11.30 -23.07 0.24
C TRP A 641 9.90 -23.55 0.69
N GLY A 642 9.52 -23.26 1.93
CA GLY A 642 8.23 -23.66 2.50
C GLY A 642 8.29 -23.82 4.02
N GLU A 643 7.30 -24.51 4.59
CA GLU A 643 7.08 -24.61 6.04
C GLU A 643 8.26 -25.19 6.85
N SER A 644 9.16 -25.93 6.20
CA SER A 644 10.34 -26.52 6.85
C SER A 644 11.58 -25.63 6.81
N ALA A 645 11.51 -24.46 6.18
CA ALA A 645 12.63 -23.53 5.99
C ALA A 645 12.72 -22.50 7.12
N TYR A 646 13.93 -22.32 7.67
CA TYR A 646 14.19 -21.42 8.79
C TYR A 646 15.21 -20.34 8.43
N VAL A 647 16.34 -20.74 7.86
CA VAL A 647 17.40 -19.82 7.41
C VAL A 647 17.85 -20.17 6.00
N PHE A 648 18.39 -19.20 5.27
CA PHE A 648 18.95 -19.42 3.94
C PHE A 648 20.31 -18.75 3.79
N SER A 649 21.09 -19.24 2.81
CA SER A 649 22.37 -18.64 2.45
C SER A 649 22.63 -18.75 0.96
N GLU A 650 22.89 -17.60 0.34
CA GLU A 650 23.09 -17.41 -1.10
C GLU A 650 24.47 -16.81 -1.37
N ALA A 651 25.23 -17.40 -2.29
CA ALA A 651 26.60 -17.03 -2.54
C ALA A 651 26.75 -16.15 -3.79
N ASP A 652 27.49 -15.05 -3.64
CA ASP A 652 28.07 -14.30 -4.76
C ASP A 652 29.57 -14.55 -4.78
N LEU A 653 29.98 -15.53 -5.60
CA LEU A 653 31.38 -15.94 -5.73
C LEU A 653 32.27 -14.86 -6.35
N SER A 654 31.69 -13.93 -7.11
CA SER A 654 32.42 -12.81 -7.72
C SER A 654 32.77 -11.73 -6.68
N LYS A 655 31.90 -11.55 -5.68
CA LYS A 655 32.09 -10.59 -4.58
C LYS A 655 32.64 -11.21 -3.30
N GLY A 656 32.72 -12.54 -3.22
CA GLY A 656 33.18 -13.26 -2.05
C GLY A 656 32.22 -13.15 -0.87
N THR A 657 30.91 -13.23 -1.11
CA THR A 657 29.91 -13.03 -0.06
C THR A 657 28.91 -14.18 0.02
N LEU A 658 28.48 -14.49 1.25
CA LEU A 658 27.29 -15.29 1.55
C LEU A 658 26.23 -14.36 2.14
N ALA A 659 25.14 -14.12 1.43
CA ALA A 659 23.98 -13.43 1.95
C ALA A 659 23.15 -14.41 2.80
N VAL A 660 23.12 -14.20 4.11
CA VAL A 660 22.43 -15.10 5.04
C VAL A 660 21.18 -14.41 5.55
N GLY A 661 20.02 -15.07 5.48
CA GLY A 661 18.73 -14.52 5.94
C GLY A 661 17.87 -15.58 6.63
N HIS A 662 16.65 -15.20 7.03
CA HIS A 662 15.71 -16.12 7.66
C HIS A 662 14.31 -16.04 7.05
N TYR A 663 13.55 -17.12 7.21
CA TYR A 663 12.15 -17.17 6.80
C TYR A 663 11.30 -16.36 7.81
N PRO A 664 10.44 -15.43 7.36
CA PRO A 664 9.59 -14.61 8.23
C PRO A 664 8.75 -15.47 9.17
N ASN A 665 8.70 -15.10 10.44
CA ASN A 665 7.94 -15.79 11.49
C ASN A 665 8.42 -17.21 11.86
N SER A 666 9.46 -17.75 11.20
CA SER A 666 10.01 -19.07 11.54
C SER A 666 11.08 -19.03 12.63
N VAL A 667 11.55 -17.84 13.03
CA VAL A 667 12.67 -17.67 13.97
C VAL A 667 12.31 -16.76 15.15
N LYS A 668 13.03 -16.91 16.26
CA LYS A 668 12.85 -16.11 17.48
C LYS A 668 14.18 -15.51 17.94
N ASP A 669 14.09 -14.42 18.68
CA ASP A 669 15.26 -13.74 19.27
C ASP A 669 16.12 -14.70 20.08
N GLY A 670 17.43 -14.64 19.86
CA GLY A 670 18.41 -15.52 20.50
C GLY A 670 18.49 -16.94 19.93
N GLU A 671 17.62 -17.36 19.00
CA GLU A 671 17.76 -18.67 18.35
C GLU A 671 19.05 -18.72 17.51
N LYS A 672 19.63 -19.92 17.42
CA LYS A 672 20.86 -20.14 16.67
C LYS A 672 20.66 -21.28 15.68
N TYR A 673 21.20 -21.08 14.49
CA TYR A 673 21.18 -22.08 13.43
C TYR A 673 22.60 -22.30 12.92
N SER A 674 22.89 -23.49 12.43
CA SER A 674 24.19 -23.79 11.82
C SER A 674 24.05 -24.69 10.62
N PHE A 675 24.75 -24.37 9.55
CA PHE A 675 24.81 -25.18 8.33
C PHE A 675 26.18 -25.07 7.69
N THR A 676 26.48 -25.98 6.77
CA THR A 676 27.76 -26.00 6.05
C THR A 676 27.53 -25.82 4.55
N GLN A 677 28.21 -24.86 3.96
CA GLN A 677 28.31 -24.69 2.50
C GLN A 677 29.77 -24.78 2.08
N GLY A 678 30.07 -24.97 0.80
CA GLY A 678 31.45 -25.13 0.35
C GLY A 678 31.64 -24.98 -1.14
N LEU A 679 32.91 -24.95 -1.53
CA LEU A 679 33.37 -24.96 -2.91
C LEU A 679 34.28 -26.16 -3.14
N SER A 680 34.06 -26.89 -4.23
CA SER A 680 34.92 -28.01 -4.63
C SER A 680 35.43 -27.83 -6.07
N TYR A 681 36.71 -28.16 -6.27
CA TYR A 681 37.35 -28.13 -7.58
C TYR A 681 38.53 -29.10 -7.62
N ASN A 682 38.60 -29.97 -8.63
CA ASN A 682 39.68 -30.94 -8.86
C ASN A 682 40.11 -31.72 -7.59
N GLY A 683 39.15 -32.27 -6.85
CA GLY A 683 39.40 -33.09 -5.65
C GLY A 683 39.82 -32.30 -4.41
N LYS A 684 39.88 -30.96 -4.49
CA LYS A 684 40.08 -30.06 -3.34
C LYS A 684 38.76 -29.46 -2.91
N SER A 685 38.62 -29.15 -1.62
CA SER A 685 37.41 -28.51 -1.11
C SER A 685 37.72 -27.50 0.00
N VAL A 686 36.91 -26.44 0.02
CA VAL A 686 36.86 -25.43 1.06
C VAL A 686 35.45 -25.40 1.63
N LEU A 687 35.34 -25.46 2.97
CA LEU A 687 34.07 -25.49 3.69
C LEU A 687 33.87 -24.18 4.45
N PHE A 688 32.63 -23.69 4.45
CA PHE A 688 32.11 -22.57 5.21
C PHE A 688 31.13 -23.12 6.24
N LYS A 689 31.54 -23.14 7.52
CA LYS A 689 30.66 -23.46 8.63
C LYS A 689 29.99 -22.16 9.09
N VAL A 690 28.74 -21.96 8.68
CA VAL A 690 27.98 -20.74 8.97
C VAL A 690 27.19 -20.96 10.26
N ASN A 691 27.38 -20.07 11.23
CA ASN A 691 26.65 -20.02 12.49
C ASN A 691 25.84 -18.74 12.52
N VAL A 692 24.52 -18.88 12.61
CA VAL A 692 23.55 -17.80 12.61
C VAL A 692 23.06 -17.59 14.03
N THR A 693 23.01 -16.34 14.50
CA THR A 693 22.37 -15.94 15.75
C THR A 693 21.27 -14.94 15.42
N ILE A 694 20.04 -15.19 15.85
CA ILE A 694 18.92 -14.26 15.68
C ILE A 694 18.95 -13.22 16.80
N THR A 695 18.71 -11.95 16.49
CA THR A 695 18.64 -10.85 17.45
C THR A 695 17.40 -9.97 17.21
N ASN A 696 16.88 -9.33 18.25
CA ASN A 696 15.89 -8.25 18.13
C ASN A 696 16.52 -6.87 17.84
N GLU A 697 17.84 -6.77 17.81
CA GLU A 697 18.55 -5.53 17.54
C GLU A 697 18.78 -5.35 16.03
N LYS A 698 18.31 -4.23 15.46
CA LYS A 698 18.77 -3.80 14.12
C LYS A 698 20.29 -3.72 14.15
N GLY A 699 20.95 -4.54 13.34
CA GLY A 699 22.38 -4.41 13.05
C GLY A 699 22.71 -2.95 12.76
N SER A 700 23.73 -2.44 13.46
CA SER A 700 24.05 -1.04 13.72
C SER A 700 24.00 -0.07 12.54
N GLY A 701 23.47 1.15 12.78
CA GLY A 701 23.73 2.35 11.99
C GLY A 701 22.70 3.48 12.13
N ASP A 702 22.80 4.26 13.20
CA ASP A 702 22.33 5.65 13.45
C ASP A 702 20.83 6.08 13.41
N ALA A 703 20.37 6.36 14.64
CA ALA A 703 19.51 7.44 15.16
C ALA A 703 18.15 7.77 14.50
N THR A 704 17.07 7.61 15.28
CA THR A 704 16.18 8.73 15.69
C THR A 704 15.14 8.27 16.73
N THR A 705 15.02 9.04 17.80
CA THR A 705 14.07 8.89 18.93
C THR A 705 12.66 9.33 18.55
N ALA A 706 11.66 8.46 18.76
CA ALA A 706 10.24 8.83 18.80
C ALA A 706 9.41 7.84 19.64
N LEU A 707 9.33 8.01 20.96
CA LEU A 707 8.35 7.29 21.79
C LEU A 707 7.91 8.11 23.02
N MET A 708 7.19 9.21 22.81
CA MET A 708 6.19 9.73 23.77
C MET A 708 5.15 10.58 23.02
N TYR A 709 4.09 9.96 22.52
CA TYR A 709 2.86 10.64 22.11
C TYR A 709 1.66 9.77 22.54
N GLY A 710 0.66 10.38 23.18
CA GLY A 710 -0.67 9.77 23.41
C GLY A 710 -1.02 9.33 24.84
N LEU A 711 -0.91 10.19 25.86
CA LEU A 711 -1.53 9.96 27.18
C LEU A 711 -2.33 11.18 27.63
N GLU A 712 -3.66 11.15 27.60
CA GLU A 712 -4.51 11.76 28.64
C GLU A 712 -5.87 11.03 28.77
N GLY A 713 -6.17 10.58 30.00
CA GLY A 713 -7.38 9.87 30.43
C GLY A 713 -7.05 8.60 31.22
N LEU A 714 -7.26 8.59 32.54
CA LEU A 714 -6.77 7.58 33.50
C LEU A 714 -7.38 6.17 33.30
N SER A 715 -6.88 5.45 32.31
CA SER A 715 -6.74 4.00 32.40
C SER A 715 -5.92 3.68 33.66
N ASN A 716 -6.47 2.88 34.59
CA ASN A 716 -5.81 2.46 35.83
C ASN A 716 -5.54 0.95 35.80
N HIS A 717 -5.27 0.40 34.62
CA HIS A 717 -4.98 -1.03 34.51
C HIS A 717 -3.56 -1.34 34.93
N VAL A 718 -2.64 -0.37 34.89
CA VAL A 718 -1.24 -0.52 35.29
C VAL A 718 -0.94 0.31 36.53
N ASP A 719 -0.24 -0.26 37.50
CA ASP A 719 0.35 0.43 38.65
C ASP A 719 1.82 0.05 38.76
N LEU A 720 2.68 1.01 39.05
CA LEU A 720 4.12 0.80 39.13
C LEU A 720 4.59 1.05 40.56
N ALA A 721 5.33 0.11 41.14
CA ALA A 721 5.89 0.25 42.48
C ALA A 721 7.38 -0.08 42.50
N LEU A 722 8.15 0.64 43.31
CA LEU A 722 9.54 0.29 43.61
C LEU A 722 9.58 -0.54 44.88
N ARG A 723 10.05 -1.79 44.80
CA ARG A 723 10.21 -2.68 45.98
C ARG A 723 11.50 -3.45 45.92
N ARG A 724 12.29 -3.38 47.01
CA ARG A 724 13.52 -4.20 47.19
C ARG A 724 14.48 -4.17 46.00
N GLY A 725 14.64 -3.01 45.35
CA GLY A 725 15.49 -2.88 44.18
C GLY A 725 14.89 -3.41 42.88
N GLN A 726 13.55 -3.51 42.78
CA GLN A 726 12.83 -3.91 41.56
C GLN A 726 11.75 -2.88 41.21
N ILE A 727 11.47 -2.69 39.91
CA ILE A 727 10.20 -2.12 39.45
C ILE A 727 9.20 -3.27 39.36
N GLU A 728 8.18 -3.25 40.21
CA GLU A 728 6.97 -4.08 40.05
C GLU A 728 5.99 -3.37 39.12
N VAL A 729 5.69 -4.03 38.01
CA VAL A 729 4.62 -3.70 37.05
C VAL A 729 3.40 -4.52 37.41
N ARG A 730 2.45 -3.88 38.08
CA ARG A 730 1.18 -4.51 38.46
C ARG A 730 0.18 -4.16 37.39
N TYR A 731 -0.48 -5.17 36.82
CA TYR A 731 -1.46 -4.93 35.78
C TYR A 731 -2.69 -5.82 35.93
N THR A 732 -3.86 -5.31 35.58
CA THR A 732 -5.12 -6.07 35.64
C THR A 732 -5.63 -6.35 34.24
N LEU A 733 -6.03 -7.60 33.98
CA LEU A 733 -6.62 -8.03 32.73
C LEU A 733 -8.13 -8.26 32.89
N PRO A 734 -8.98 -7.64 32.04
CA PRO A 734 -10.43 -7.86 32.09
C PRO A 734 -10.86 -9.22 31.53
N LEU A 735 -10.07 -9.80 30.63
CA LEU A 735 -10.25 -11.12 30.02
C LEU A 735 -8.89 -11.80 29.81
N ARG A 736 -8.89 -13.09 29.45
CA ARG A 736 -7.66 -13.82 29.11
C ARG A 736 -7.04 -13.20 27.86
N ASP A 737 -5.79 -12.77 27.95
CA ASP A 737 -5.17 -11.92 26.93
C ASP A 737 -3.65 -12.13 26.88
N ASN A 738 -3.04 -11.85 25.73
CA ASN A 738 -1.60 -11.90 25.58
C ASN A 738 -0.98 -10.62 26.14
N VAL A 739 0.09 -10.73 26.92
CA VAL A 739 0.70 -9.59 27.61
C VAL A 739 2.15 -9.42 27.19
N LYS A 740 2.47 -8.20 26.78
CA LYS A 740 3.82 -7.72 26.53
C LYS A 740 4.11 -6.55 27.44
N ILE A 741 5.24 -6.58 28.13
CA ILE A 741 5.70 -5.49 29.00
C ILE A 741 7.02 -4.99 28.47
N SER A 742 7.08 -3.70 28.16
CA SER A 742 8.27 -3.04 27.62
C SER A 742 8.72 -1.96 28.58
N LEU A 743 9.98 -1.97 28.97
CA LEU A 743 10.63 -0.97 29.80
C LEU A 743 11.53 -0.10 28.91
N PHE A 744 11.39 1.20 29.03
CA PHE A 744 12.14 2.20 28.26
C PHE A 744 12.85 3.16 29.22
N THR A 745 13.91 3.78 28.73
CA THR A 745 14.47 4.99 29.34
C THR A 745 13.44 6.13 29.25
N GLY A 746 13.58 7.16 30.06
CA GLY A 746 12.75 8.37 29.99
C GLY A 746 12.83 9.14 28.67
N PHE A 747 13.76 8.78 27.79
CA PHE A 747 13.92 9.34 26.43
C PHE A 747 13.36 8.41 25.34
N GLY A 748 12.69 7.32 25.71
CA GLY A 748 11.99 6.42 24.79
C GLY A 748 12.86 5.31 24.17
N ALA A 749 14.11 5.12 24.64
CA ALA A 749 14.93 3.98 24.20
C ALA A 749 14.50 2.71 24.93
N LEU A 750 14.26 1.61 24.20
CA LEU A 750 13.87 0.33 24.79
C LEU A 750 15.04 -0.26 25.59
N ILE A 751 14.80 -0.59 26.86
CA ILE A 751 15.77 -1.22 27.76
C ILE A 751 15.52 -2.71 27.84
N ALA A 752 14.25 -3.09 28.01
CA ALA A 752 13.84 -4.47 28.12
C ALA A 752 12.44 -4.65 27.52
N GLN A 753 12.20 -5.79 26.89
CA GLN A 753 10.88 -6.19 26.44
C GLN A 753 10.66 -7.65 26.79
N GLU A 754 9.64 -7.91 27.60
CA GLU A 754 9.27 -9.25 28.00
C GLU A 754 7.89 -9.62 27.45
N MET A 755 7.87 -10.72 26.71
CA MET A 755 6.64 -11.36 26.25
C MET A 755 6.17 -12.30 27.35
N VAL A 756 5.33 -11.77 28.25
CA VAL A 756 4.76 -12.51 29.37
C VAL A 756 3.80 -13.62 28.89
N GLY A 757 3.35 -13.53 27.63
CA GLY A 757 2.51 -14.54 26.98
C GLY A 757 1.04 -14.40 27.37
N VAL A 758 0.25 -15.43 27.06
CA VAL A 758 -1.19 -15.45 27.36
C VAL A 758 -1.42 -15.62 28.86
N GLN A 759 -2.04 -14.62 29.48
CA GLN A 759 -2.37 -14.57 30.90
C GLN A 759 -3.89 -14.56 31.09
N ASN A 760 -4.39 -15.18 32.16
CA ASN A 760 -5.83 -15.24 32.45
C ASN A 760 -6.37 -13.87 32.93
N ALA A 761 -7.69 -13.68 32.91
CA ALA A 761 -8.33 -12.51 33.51
C ALA A 761 -7.98 -12.38 35.01
N GLY A 762 -7.76 -11.17 35.51
CA GLY A 762 -7.38 -10.91 36.91
C GLY A 762 -6.14 -10.01 37.07
N ALA A 763 -5.68 -9.84 38.31
CA ALA A 763 -4.51 -9.03 38.63
C ALA A 763 -3.21 -9.85 38.53
N HIS A 764 -2.19 -9.24 37.95
CA HIS A 764 -0.88 -9.82 37.68
C HIS A 764 0.23 -8.88 38.13
N THR A 765 1.41 -9.42 38.38
CA THR A 765 2.60 -8.63 38.73
C THR A 765 3.80 -9.17 38.00
N HIS A 766 4.57 -8.29 37.40
CA HIS A 766 5.81 -8.58 36.71
C HIS A 766 6.92 -7.67 37.24
N SER A 767 8.14 -8.16 37.43
CA SER A 767 9.19 -7.39 38.09
C SER A 767 10.45 -7.27 37.23
N PHE A 768 10.94 -6.04 37.07
CA PHE A 768 12.26 -5.75 36.52
C PHE A 768 13.27 -5.51 37.64
N ASP A 769 14.45 -6.13 37.59
CA ASP A 769 15.54 -5.88 38.53
C ASP A 769 16.26 -4.55 38.23
N LEU A 770 16.48 -3.73 39.27
CA LEU A 770 17.11 -2.42 39.19
C LEU A 770 18.59 -2.45 39.54
N SER A 771 19.15 -3.62 39.89
CA SER A 771 20.54 -3.75 40.33
C SER A 771 21.53 -3.13 39.33
N GLN A 772 21.21 -3.14 38.03
CA GLN A 772 22.02 -2.57 36.96
C GLN A 772 21.48 -1.27 36.36
N MET A 773 20.35 -0.73 36.86
CA MET A 773 19.70 0.42 36.24
C MET A 773 20.11 1.74 36.94
N PRO A 774 20.57 2.77 36.19
CA PRO A 774 20.94 4.06 36.77
C PRO A 774 19.73 4.82 37.33
N ALA A 775 19.96 5.78 38.22
CA ALA A 775 18.89 6.68 38.67
C ALA A 775 18.36 7.50 37.48
N GLY A 776 17.05 7.67 37.39
CA GLY A 776 16.42 8.33 36.25
C GLY A 776 14.94 8.01 36.09
N SER A 777 14.31 8.68 35.14
CA SER A 777 12.94 8.39 34.72
C SER A 777 12.93 7.21 33.76
N TYR A 778 11.99 6.31 33.97
CA TYR A 778 11.74 5.15 33.11
C TYR A 778 10.28 5.11 32.72
N ILE A 779 9.99 4.53 31.56
CA ILE A 779 8.62 4.35 31.07
C ILE A 779 8.39 2.86 30.95
N VAL A 780 7.36 2.35 31.61
CA VAL A 780 6.87 0.98 31.43
C VAL A 780 5.62 1.03 30.60
N LYS A 781 5.60 0.28 29.50
CA LYS A 781 4.43 0.07 28.64
C LYS A 781 3.96 -1.36 28.76
N VAL A 782 2.73 -1.54 29.21
CA VAL A 782 2.01 -2.82 29.12
C VAL A 782 1.16 -2.76 27.85
N THR A 783 1.33 -3.75 26.99
CA THR A 783 0.57 -3.95 25.76
C THR A 783 -0.11 -5.29 25.83
N THR A 784 -1.43 -5.27 25.77
CA THR A 784 -2.26 -6.47 25.66
C THR A 784 -3.11 -6.39 24.38
N GLY A 785 -3.86 -7.43 24.05
CA GLY A 785 -4.89 -7.35 23.01
C GLY A 785 -6.01 -6.35 23.36
N SER A 786 -6.27 -6.16 24.65
CA SER A 786 -7.36 -5.34 25.20
C SER A 786 -6.97 -3.89 25.49
N TYR A 787 -5.73 -3.59 25.87
CA TYR A 787 -5.28 -2.21 26.11
C TYR A 787 -3.78 -2.01 25.91
N ARG A 788 -3.40 -0.74 25.76
CA ARG A 788 -1.99 -0.30 25.79
C ARG A 788 -1.90 0.84 26.77
N GLU A 789 -1.15 0.64 27.85
CA GLU A 789 -0.99 1.66 28.89
C GLU A 789 0.50 1.81 29.19
N ALA A 790 0.95 3.06 29.23
CA ALA A 790 2.32 3.41 29.60
C ALA A 790 2.30 4.28 30.85
N LYS A 791 3.12 3.92 31.85
CA LYS A 791 3.34 4.71 33.05
C LYS A 791 4.81 5.00 33.21
N SER A 792 5.11 6.22 33.65
CA SER A 792 6.46 6.57 34.05
C SER A 792 6.67 6.25 35.52
N ILE A 793 7.91 5.89 35.86
CA ILE A 793 8.36 5.75 37.23
C ILE A 793 9.76 6.35 37.36
N ASN A 794 9.98 7.10 38.43
CA ASN A 794 11.27 7.70 38.72
C ASN A 794 12.00 6.85 39.74
N ILE A 795 13.23 6.44 39.41
CA ILE A 795 14.13 5.76 40.33
C ILE A 795 15.07 6.79 40.93
N PHE A 796 14.96 6.98 42.24
CA PHE A 796 15.90 7.75 43.05
C PHE A 796 16.77 6.76 43.83
N ARG A 797 18.08 6.98 43.88
CA ARG A 797 19.01 6.18 44.70
C ARG A 797 19.32 6.90 46.00
#